data_AF-A0A432FEN9-F1
#
_entry.id   AF-A0A432FEN9-F1
#
_cell.length_a   1.000
_cell.length_b   1.000
_cell.length_c   1.000
_cell.angle_alpha   90.00
_cell.angle_beta   90.00
_cell.angle_gamma   90.00
#
_symmetry.space_group_name_H-M   'P 1'
#
loop_
_entity.id
_entity.type
_entity.pdbx_description
1 polymer ?
#
loop_
_entity_poly.entity_id
_entity_poly.type
_entity_poly.pdbx_seq_one_letter_code
_entity_poly.pdbx_strand_id
1 'polypeptide(L)'
;QPRLALQRAAPRLAKLPESVARHLEQHAEGLAEYTVTVACGGPGHRSCKVERALKLNGQRLTPRWFGRRAHLGSKSGLPVHGIVLGGQMAIADEPARALDAAEKSALGLPANQTVLSLAGERHTFDTPAAAADWQQKLIAAEQALGPEVRLRPVAKQKPSEAWTTGKKSVLFIRVDFSDREGNPLNDEAATFSMNRTNEFLRDNSYGKLSIDTTLVPGVLRMPKPAAWYQAEPESRDDELLAHGRDAARVLGAKYNHREYDLYIVCFDSIFDGWAGKARVGTIGLWLNGGFSNDTIQHELGHNLGLFHANAWVPSQGDSPIGAGEHEEYGDPYDNMGDYSPYGHFNVYFKNYLSWIPNTSVKSVSRTGTYRVKAHDHRESNIGVRALKIAKNSGRDYWVSVRHWVVGSEIMLRWGLKSGSSMSGDGSLLLDMTPETRREFEESQPRDHSLQMGKTFHDSSRRVSVTPVARGGDGRKLWVDLRVIYGSVASNRTPNVSIAGPLPPAKLGEPFSLAANGNDPDNDALFYIWDFGDGSDVAYGKTVSNTYFLGAGLTFPVTCTAVDGRGGSATASASVRVEGSDDPVNSWTQSTLPDTGNLSFVTFGGGQFLVGGDGGSLARREAGSDTWAMIGDSGTKQRLFGGAIGGGTRLAVGWLGTVTVSKNEGAWRLAKGVELVNIEDVIHDGDRFIAVGKGGKVGLSVDGGTWTFHDSGTAAWLKHVTIGGGTYAAVGMRGTIVTSTNGSKWTERNTPTSNGLESVAFGNGRFVAVGFKGTILHSGNGQRWITAKSGTKEWLNDVTFGGGMFVAVGANGTLLTSPDGKVWMRRSTGTETSLGGVAFGGRRFIIAGRAGLILESGQLAAPPKPPTLTARLATGGKPRLVIHGQEGQLYRIEISADLQEWRVLKLIEGGAKPVEFVDESATTDRSHFYRTVTP
;
A
#
# COMPACT_ATOMS: atom_id res chain seq x y z
N GLN A 1 -20.98 -40.55 -10.22
CA GLN A 1 -19.50 -40.51 -10.35
C GLN A 1 -19.14 -40.58 -11.84
N PRO A 2 -18.52 -39.54 -12.43
CA PRO A 2 -18.31 -39.45 -13.88
C PRO A 2 -17.44 -40.56 -14.46
N ARG A 3 -16.43 -41.04 -13.72
CA ARG A 3 -15.60 -42.19 -14.12
C ARG A 3 -16.42 -43.47 -14.34
N LEU A 4 -17.33 -43.80 -13.42
CA LEU A 4 -18.18 -44.98 -13.55
C LEU A 4 -19.18 -44.85 -14.70
N ALA A 5 -19.73 -43.65 -14.93
CA ALA A 5 -20.64 -43.39 -16.04
C ALA A 5 -19.95 -43.61 -17.40
N LEU A 6 -18.72 -43.14 -17.56
CA LEU A 6 -17.94 -43.37 -18.78
C LEU A 6 -17.53 -44.84 -18.96
N GLN A 7 -17.23 -45.56 -17.88
CA GLN A 7 -16.81 -46.96 -17.92
C GLN A 7 -17.94 -47.95 -18.19
N ARG A 8 -19.16 -47.61 -17.75
CA ARG A 8 -20.35 -48.48 -17.85
C ARG A 8 -21.33 -48.05 -18.93
N ALA A 9 -20.95 -47.08 -19.77
CA ALA A 9 -21.78 -46.58 -20.85
C ALA A 9 -22.15 -47.71 -21.83
N ALA A 10 -23.40 -47.72 -22.27
CA ALA A 10 -23.92 -48.61 -23.28
C ALA A 10 -23.20 -48.37 -24.63
N PRO A 11 -23.01 -49.43 -25.45
CA PRO A 11 -22.44 -49.29 -26.78
C PRO A 11 -23.23 -48.31 -27.65
N ARG A 12 -22.51 -47.45 -28.39
CA ARG A 12 -23.09 -46.33 -29.15
C ARG A 12 -24.05 -46.76 -30.27
N LEU A 13 -23.93 -48.00 -30.75
CA LEU A 13 -24.75 -48.56 -31.84
C LEU A 13 -25.96 -49.37 -31.35
N ALA A 14 -26.25 -49.43 -30.04
CA ALA A 14 -27.43 -50.12 -29.54
C ALA A 14 -28.73 -49.39 -29.94
N LYS A 15 -29.56 -50.00 -30.81
CA LYS A 15 -30.88 -49.43 -31.18
C LYS A 15 -31.92 -49.77 -30.12
N LEU A 16 -32.58 -48.74 -29.58
CA LEU A 16 -33.69 -48.86 -28.63
C LEU A 16 -34.93 -48.11 -29.15
N PRO A 17 -36.15 -48.47 -28.70
CA PRO A 17 -37.37 -47.74 -29.04
C PRO A 17 -37.31 -46.26 -28.61
N GLU A 18 -37.84 -45.36 -29.45
CA GLU A 18 -37.76 -43.89 -29.26
C GLU A 18 -38.38 -43.40 -27.93
N SER A 19 -39.39 -44.12 -27.41
CA SER A 19 -40.02 -43.85 -26.12
C SER A 19 -39.11 -44.10 -24.92
N VAL A 20 -38.10 -44.97 -25.06
CA VAL A 20 -37.14 -45.31 -24.00
C VAL A 20 -35.85 -44.51 -24.19
N ALA A 21 -35.44 -44.27 -25.44
CA ALA A 21 -34.20 -43.58 -25.80
C ALA A 21 -34.07 -42.17 -25.20
N ARG A 22 -35.18 -41.43 -25.03
CA ARG A 22 -35.18 -40.08 -24.44
C ARG A 22 -34.89 -40.04 -22.94
N HIS A 23 -35.07 -41.16 -22.24
CA HIS A 23 -34.83 -41.27 -20.79
C HIS A 23 -33.50 -41.98 -20.45
N LEU A 24 -32.75 -42.39 -21.47
CA LEU A 24 -31.48 -43.10 -21.32
C LEU A 24 -30.28 -42.17 -21.58
N GLU A 25 -29.11 -42.70 -21.24
CA GLU A 25 -27.83 -42.02 -21.44
C GLU A 25 -27.54 -41.74 -22.92
N GLN A 26 -27.10 -40.52 -23.24
CA GLN A 26 -26.85 -40.07 -24.61
C GLN A 26 -25.36 -39.83 -24.81
N HIS A 27 -24.79 -40.33 -25.91
CA HIS A 27 -23.42 -40.01 -26.31
C HIS A 27 -23.38 -38.65 -27.00
N ALA A 28 -22.57 -37.73 -26.49
CA ALA A 28 -22.38 -36.42 -27.10
C ALA A 28 -20.89 -36.17 -27.37
N GLU A 29 -20.58 -35.55 -28.50
CA GLU A 29 -19.25 -35.05 -28.85
C GLU A 29 -19.36 -33.74 -29.65
N GLY A 30 -18.36 -32.89 -29.54
CA GLY A 30 -18.29 -31.63 -30.28
C GLY A 30 -17.32 -30.61 -29.65
N LEU A 31 -17.31 -29.40 -30.21
CA LEU A 31 -16.60 -28.25 -29.65
C LEU A 31 -17.57 -27.49 -28.74
N ALA A 32 -17.21 -27.35 -27.46
CA ALA A 32 -18.05 -26.73 -26.45
C ALA A 32 -17.53 -25.36 -25.99
N GLU A 33 -18.46 -24.50 -25.62
CA GLU A 33 -18.19 -23.34 -24.79
C GLU A 33 -18.24 -23.77 -23.32
N TYR A 34 -17.07 -23.86 -22.69
CA TYR A 34 -16.91 -24.19 -21.29
C TYR A 34 -16.71 -22.92 -20.45
N THR A 35 -17.62 -22.67 -19.52
CA THR A 35 -17.60 -21.46 -18.70
C THR A 35 -17.33 -21.84 -17.25
N VAL A 36 -16.36 -21.14 -16.66
CA VAL A 36 -16.08 -21.13 -15.23
C VAL A 36 -16.20 -19.70 -14.75
N THR A 37 -17.21 -19.44 -13.94
CA THR A 37 -17.44 -18.14 -13.33
C THR A 37 -17.22 -18.22 -11.83
N VAL A 38 -16.75 -17.12 -11.28
CA VAL A 38 -16.63 -16.90 -9.86
C VAL A 38 -17.54 -15.75 -9.51
N ALA A 39 -18.49 -15.99 -8.61
CA ALA A 39 -19.47 -15.01 -8.15
C ALA A 39 -19.25 -14.73 -6.66
N CYS A 40 -19.24 -13.44 -6.29
CA CYS A 40 -18.78 -13.02 -4.96
C CYS A 40 -19.81 -12.15 -4.23
N GLY A 41 -20.29 -12.58 -3.05
CA GLY A 41 -21.26 -12.00 -2.04
C GLY A 41 -21.74 -10.53 -2.05
N GLY A 42 -22.04 -9.87 -0.92
CA GLY A 42 -22.26 -8.40 -0.82
C GLY A 42 -21.34 -7.78 0.24
N PRO A 43 -21.21 -6.43 0.36
CA PRO A 43 -20.09 -5.75 1.03
C PRO A 43 -19.63 -6.44 2.35
N GLY A 44 -18.37 -6.90 2.40
CA GLY A 44 -17.84 -7.80 3.46
C GLY A 44 -17.94 -9.32 3.18
N HIS A 45 -17.59 -9.79 1.99
CA HIS A 45 -18.07 -11.06 1.45
C HIS A 45 -17.47 -12.30 2.14
N ARG A 46 -18.31 -13.09 2.83
CA ARG A 46 -17.93 -14.37 3.48
C ARG A 46 -18.32 -15.62 2.68
N SER A 47 -18.90 -15.48 1.48
CA SER A 47 -19.22 -16.63 0.63
C SER A 47 -19.20 -16.28 -0.86
N CYS A 48 -18.53 -17.12 -1.64
CA CYS A 48 -18.42 -17.04 -3.09
C CYS A 48 -18.62 -18.44 -3.68
N LYS A 49 -19.01 -18.52 -4.95
CA LYS A 49 -19.29 -19.81 -5.61
C LYS A 49 -18.57 -19.89 -6.95
N VAL A 50 -17.82 -20.98 -7.13
CA VAL A 50 -17.30 -21.37 -8.45
C VAL A 50 -18.36 -22.16 -9.18
N GLU A 51 -18.85 -21.62 -10.28
CA GLU A 51 -19.87 -22.24 -11.12
C GLU A 51 -19.25 -22.73 -12.42
N ARG A 52 -19.71 -23.89 -12.90
CA ARG A 52 -19.20 -24.53 -14.12
C ARG A 52 -20.37 -24.88 -15.02
N ALA A 53 -20.34 -24.39 -16.25
CA ALA A 53 -21.35 -24.65 -17.27
C ALA A 53 -20.69 -25.06 -18.60
N LEU A 54 -21.36 -25.91 -19.35
CA LEU A 54 -20.92 -26.35 -20.68
C LEU A 54 -22.04 -26.11 -21.69
N LYS A 55 -21.78 -25.40 -22.79
CA LYS A 55 -22.71 -25.29 -23.91
C LYS A 55 -22.17 -26.11 -25.09
N LEU A 56 -22.92 -27.12 -25.50
CA LEU A 56 -22.58 -28.06 -26.56
C LEU A 56 -23.81 -28.24 -27.47
N ASN A 57 -23.64 -28.08 -28.79
CA ASN A 57 -24.71 -28.25 -29.78
C ASN A 57 -26.00 -27.46 -29.45
N GLY A 58 -25.86 -26.25 -28.91
CA GLY A 58 -26.98 -25.39 -28.51
C GLY A 58 -27.59 -25.71 -27.14
N GLN A 59 -27.23 -26.83 -26.51
CA GLN A 59 -27.73 -27.23 -25.18
C GLN A 59 -26.75 -26.81 -24.08
N ARG A 60 -27.29 -26.27 -22.96
CA ARG A 60 -26.53 -26.01 -21.73
C ARG A 60 -26.57 -27.26 -20.84
N LEU A 61 -25.40 -27.69 -20.36
CA LEU A 61 -25.17 -28.90 -19.60
C LEU A 61 -24.33 -28.60 -18.37
N THR A 62 -24.56 -29.33 -17.28
CA THR A 62 -23.71 -29.29 -16.08
C THR A 62 -22.56 -30.28 -16.25
N PRO A 63 -21.30 -29.83 -16.37
CA PRO A 63 -20.19 -30.72 -16.64
C PRO A 63 -19.74 -31.45 -15.37
N ARG A 64 -19.50 -32.76 -15.48
CA ARG A 64 -18.98 -33.63 -14.42
C ARG A 64 -17.65 -34.22 -14.88
N TRP A 65 -16.59 -33.84 -14.19
CA TRP A 65 -15.20 -34.17 -14.55
C TRP A 65 -14.60 -35.24 -13.64
N PHE A 66 -13.60 -35.93 -14.17
CA PHE A 66 -12.64 -36.71 -13.41
C PHE A 66 -11.27 -36.50 -14.06
N GLY A 67 -10.22 -36.30 -13.26
CA GLY A 67 -8.86 -36.12 -13.79
C GLY A 67 -8.50 -34.67 -14.10
N ARG A 68 -7.66 -34.44 -15.11
CA ARG A 68 -6.99 -33.15 -15.36
C ARG A 68 -7.97 -32.02 -15.69
N ARG A 69 -9.11 -32.33 -16.30
CA ARG A 69 -10.08 -31.32 -16.78
C ARG A 69 -10.91 -30.68 -15.68
N ALA A 70 -10.91 -31.25 -14.47
CA ALA A 70 -11.63 -30.71 -13.31
C ALA A 70 -11.17 -29.30 -12.90
N HIS A 71 -9.95 -28.92 -13.29
CA HIS A 71 -9.32 -27.65 -12.90
C HIS A 71 -9.16 -26.66 -14.06
N LEU A 72 -9.78 -26.92 -15.21
CA LEU A 72 -9.76 -25.97 -16.32
C LEU A 72 -10.49 -24.68 -15.92
N GLY A 73 -9.96 -23.54 -16.36
CA GLY A 73 -10.69 -22.27 -16.40
C GLY A 73 -11.66 -22.22 -17.58
N SER A 74 -12.25 -21.07 -17.86
CA SER A 74 -13.15 -20.92 -19.01
C SER A 74 -12.42 -21.18 -20.34
N LYS A 75 -13.10 -21.85 -21.28
CA LYS A 75 -12.63 -22.22 -22.63
C LYS A 75 -13.73 -22.10 -23.67
N SER A 76 -13.38 -21.63 -24.86
CA SER A 76 -14.16 -21.58 -26.08
C SER A 76 -13.55 -22.56 -27.08
N GLY A 77 -14.39 -23.31 -27.79
CA GLY A 77 -13.95 -24.35 -28.70
C GLY A 77 -13.32 -25.57 -28.00
N LEU A 78 -13.68 -25.87 -26.75
CA LEU A 78 -13.14 -27.02 -26.00
C LEU A 78 -13.66 -28.35 -26.60
N PRO A 79 -12.80 -29.22 -27.14
CA PRO A 79 -13.26 -30.51 -27.65
C PRO A 79 -13.65 -31.43 -26.49
N VAL A 80 -14.93 -31.81 -26.46
CA VAL A 80 -15.50 -32.67 -25.44
C VAL A 80 -16.16 -33.88 -26.06
N HIS A 81 -16.10 -35.01 -25.36
CA HIS A 81 -16.93 -36.17 -25.63
C HIS A 81 -17.30 -36.85 -24.32
N GLY A 82 -18.46 -37.52 -24.28
CA GLY A 82 -18.93 -38.15 -23.07
C GLY A 82 -20.41 -38.51 -23.08
N ILE A 83 -20.95 -38.71 -21.88
CA ILE A 83 -22.30 -39.20 -21.66
C ILE A 83 -23.17 -38.12 -21.03
N VAL A 84 -24.30 -37.81 -21.64
CA VAL A 84 -25.31 -36.87 -21.17
C VAL A 84 -26.46 -37.65 -20.52
N LEU A 85 -26.79 -37.30 -19.29
CA LEU A 85 -27.94 -37.83 -18.56
C LEU A 85 -28.50 -36.77 -17.60
N GLY A 86 -29.80 -36.49 -17.68
CA GLY A 86 -30.47 -35.55 -16.78
C GLY A 86 -29.88 -34.12 -16.80
N GLY A 87 -29.49 -33.62 -17.98
CA GLY A 87 -28.88 -32.29 -18.14
C GLY A 87 -27.43 -32.18 -17.64
N GLN A 88 -26.82 -33.28 -17.20
CA GLN A 88 -25.42 -33.34 -16.80
C GLN A 88 -24.62 -34.10 -17.85
N MET A 89 -23.36 -33.74 -18.06
CA MET A 89 -22.46 -34.48 -18.93
C MET A 89 -21.28 -35.02 -18.14
N ALA A 90 -21.11 -36.34 -18.09
CA ALA A 90 -19.86 -36.96 -17.67
C ALA A 90 -18.89 -36.86 -18.85
N ILE A 91 -17.84 -36.05 -18.70
CA ILE A 91 -16.92 -35.73 -19.80
C ILE A 91 -15.66 -36.56 -19.63
N ALA A 92 -15.23 -37.19 -20.72
CA ALA A 92 -13.98 -37.93 -20.75
C ALA A 92 -12.81 -37.01 -20.38
N ASP A 93 -11.78 -37.56 -19.74
CA ASP A 93 -10.57 -36.76 -19.51
C ASP A 93 -9.92 -36.41 -20.85
N GLU A 94 -10.03 -37.31 -21.84
CA GLU A 94 -9.45 -37.25 -23.18
C GLU A 94 -10.15 -36.29 -24.20
N PRO A 95 -9.38 -35.47 -24.96
CA PRO A 95 -9.86 -34.64 -26.08
C PRO A 95 -10.54 -35.40 -27.22
N ALA A 96 -9.83 -36.36 -27.79
CA ALA A 96 -10.35 -37.19 -28.86
C ALA A 96 -10.75 -38.57 -28.33
N ARG A 97 -11.84 -39.10 -28.90
CA ARG A 97 -12.46 -40.37 -28.55
C ARG A 97 -11.97 -41.48 -29.46
N ALA A 98 -11.51 -42.61 -28.92
CA ALA A 98 -11.23 -43.78 -29.74
C ALA A 98 -12.53 -44.45 -30.23
N LEU A 99 -12.57 -44.86 -31.51
CA LEU A 99 -13.68 -45.64 -32.06
C LEU A 99 -13.55 -47.12 -31.67
N ASP A 100 -14.65 -47.74 -31.27
CA ASP A 100 -14.69 -49.16 -30.94
C ASP A 100 -14.71 -50.06 -32.21
N ALA A 101 -14.62 -51.38 -32.01
CA ALA A 101 -14.58 -52.33 -33.12
C ALA A 101 -15.89 -52.41 -33.92
N ALA A 102 -17.04 -52.21 -33.26
CA ALA A 102 -18.35 -52.25 -33.90
C ALA A 102 -18.60 -50.98 -34.74
N GLU A 103 -18.21 -49.82 -34.22
CA GLU A 103 -18.19 -48.55 -34.96
C GLU A 103 -17.27 -48.61 -36.18
N LYS A 104 -16.06 -49.17 -36.03
CA LYS A 104 -15.14 -49.36 -37.16
C LYS A 104 -15.73 -50.27 -38.24
N SER A 105 -16.32 -51.40 -37.83
CA SER A 105 -16.97 -52.33 -38.76
C SER A 105 -18.15 -51.67 -39.50
N ALA A 106 -19.02 -50.96 -38.79
CA ALA A 106 -20.16 -50.24 -39.37
C ALA A 106 -19.75 -49.13 -40.35
N LEU A 107 -18.53 -48.59 -40.22
CA LEU A 107 -17.98 -47.54 -41.08
C LEU A 107 -17.05 -48.09 -42.18
N GLY A 108 -16.89 -49.41 -42.30
CA GLY A 108 -16.00 -50.03 -43.29
C GLY A 108 -14.51 -49.79 -43.03
N LEU A 109 -14.12 -49.52 -41.79
CA LEU A 109 -12.73 -49.24 -41.40
C LEU A 109 -12.00 -50.53 -40.96
N PRO A 110 -10.70 -50.68 -41.27
CA PRO A 110 -9.91 -51.83 -40.84
C PRO A 110 -9.89 -52.00 -39.31
N ALA A 111 -10.09 -53.23 -38.84
CA ALA A 111 -10.17 -53.51 -37.40
C ALA A 111 -8.89 -53.13 -36.63
N ASN A 112 -7.72 -53.24 -37.28
CA ASN A 112 -6.41 -52.93 -36.73
C ASN A 112 -6.01 -51.44 -36.84
N GLN A 113 -6.76 -50.61 -37.58
CA GLN A 113 -6.46 -49.19 -37.70
C GLN A 113 -6.88 -48.44 -36.42
N THR A 114 -6.01 -47.55 -35.94
CA THR A 114 -6.34 -46.64 -34.82
C THR A 114 -7.03 -45.42 -35.36
N VAL A 115 -8.27 -45.17 -34.90
CA VAL A 115 -9.09 -44.05 -35.35
C VAL A 115 -9.62 -43.29 -34.14
N LEU A 116 -9.35 -42.00 -34.09
CA LEU A 116 -9.85 -41.09 -33.05
C LEU A 116 -10.85 -40.10 -33.67
N SER A 117 -11.95 -39.83 -32.96
CA SER A 117 -12.90 -38.75 -33.27
C SER A 117 -12.56 -37.52 -32.43
N LEU A 118 -12.32 -36.38 -33.07
CA LEU A 118 -12.22 -35.07 -32.43
C LEU A 118 -13.42 -34.23 -32.86
N ALA A 119 -14.34 -33.99 -31.93
CA ALA A 119 -15.55 -33.21 -32.19
C ALA A 119 -16.38 -33.68 -33.42
N GLY A 120 -16.37 -34.99 -33.72
CA GLY A 120 -17.07 -35.57 -34.87
C GLY A 120 -16.20 -35.79 -36.11
N GLU A 121 -15.01 -35.19 -36.17
CA GLU A 121 -14.06 -35.41 -37.27
C GLU A 121 -13.17 -36.63 -36.99
N ARG A 122 -13.03 -37.50 -37.99
CA ARG A 122 -12.28 -38.76 -37.87
C ARG A 122 -10.82 -38.56 -38.29
N HIS A 123 -9.90 -38.95 -37.42
CA HIS A 123 -8.47 -38.95 -37.68
C HIS A 123 -7.90 -40.36 -37.58
N THR A 124 -7.21 -40.81 -38.63
CA THR A 124 -6.61 -42.14 -38.73
C THR A 124 -5.13 -42.09 -38.41
N PHE A 125 -4.63 -43.08 -37.68
CA PHE A 125 -3.22 -43.18 -37.28
C PHE A 125 -2.66 -44.56 -37.64
N ASP A 126 -1.42 -44.56 -38.13
CA ASP A 126 -0.71 -45.78 -38.53
C ASP A 126 -0.32 -46.64 -37.31
N THR A 127 -0.17 -46.02 -36.14
CA THR A 127 0.16 -46.72 -34.89
C THR A 127 -0.61 -46.14 -33.69
N PRO A 128 -0.87 -46.95 -32.64
CA PRO A 128 -1.43 -46.47 -31.38
C PRO A 128 -0.55 -45.41 -30.70
N ALA A 129 0.78 -45.48 -30.84
CA ALA A 129 1.71 -44.51 -30.28
C ALA A 129 1.56 -43.12 -30.92
N ALA A 130 1.43 -43.06 -32.25
CA ALA A 130 1.19 -41.79 -32.95
C ALA A 130 -0.15 -41.15 -32.55
N ALA A 131 -1.18 -41.97 -32.33
CA ALA A 131 -2.46 -41.51 -31.81
C ALA A 131 -2.35 -40.95 -30.38
N ALA A 132 -1.58 -41.62 -29.50
CA ALA A 132 -1.33 -41.16 -28.13
C ALA A 132 -0.52 -39.84 -28.10
N ASP A 133 0.47 -39.68 -28.96
CA ASP A 133 1.24 -38.43 -29.08
C ASP A 133 0.35 -37.27 -29.56
N TRP A 134 -0.54 -37.53 -30.52
CA TRP A 134 -1.51 -36.54 -30.98
C TRP A 134 -2.51 -36.17 -29.88
N GLN A 135 -2.96 -37.15 -29.10
CA GLN A 135 -3.78 -36.94 -27.92
C GLN A 135 -3.09 -35.97 -26.92
N GLN A 136 -1.81 -36.19 -26.61
CA GLN A 136 -1.05 -35.31 -25.71
C GLN A 136 -0.93 -33.87 -26.24
N LYS A 137 -0.84 -33.69 -27.57
CA LYS A 137 -0.83 -32.36 -28.18
C LYS A 137 -2.15 -31.63 -27.98
N LEU A 138 -3.28 -32.33 -28.10
CA LEU A 138 -4.61 -31.78 -27.83
C LEU A 138 -4.80 -31.44 -26.34
N ILE A 139 -4.30 -32.29 -25.43
CA ILE A 139 -4.32 -32.00 -23.98
C ILE A 139 -3.60 -30.69 -23.66
N ALA A 140 -2.44 -30.50 -24.28
CA ALA A 140 -1.64 -29.30 -24.12
C ALA A 140 -2.41 -28.05 -24.62
N ALA A 141 -3.07 -28.15 -25.79
CA ALA A 141 -3.92 -27.10 -26.35
C ALA A 141 -5.08 -26.67 -25.42
N GLU A 142 -5.75 -27.61 -24.75
CA GLU A 142 -6.85 -27.29 -23.82
C GLU A 142 -6.40 -26.57 -22.56
N GLN A 143 -5.17 -26.85 -22.14
CA GLN A 143 -4.58 -26.31 -20.92
C GLN A 143 -3.93 -24.94 -21.14
N ALA A 144 -3.73 -24.53 -22.39
CA ALA A 144 -3.25 -23.20 -22.74
C ALA A 144 -4.25 -22.14 -22.28
N LEU A 145 -3.79 -21.07 -21.61
CA LEU A 145 -4.66 -20.03 -21.05
C LEU A 145 -5.13 -19.01 -22.11
N GLY A 146 -6.30 -18.41 -21.87
CA GLY A 146 -7.04 -17.60 -22.84
C GLY A 146 -8.38 -18.24 -23.24
N PRO A 147 -9.29 -17.48 -23.89
CA PRO A 147 -10.61 -17.96 -24.27
C PRO A 147 -10.54 -19.18 -25.17
N GLU A 148 -9.74 -19.17 -26.23
CA GLU A 148 -9.87 -20.13 -27.33
C GLU A 148 -8.93 -21.35 -27.18
N VAL A 149 -9.47 -22.56 -27.36
CA VAL A 149 -8.65 -23.77 -27.51
C VAL A 149 -8.09 -23.83 -28.93
N ARG A 150 -6.80 -23.54 -29.06
CA ARG A 150 -6.09 -23.65 -30.33
C ARG A 150 -5.45 -25.03 -30.42
N LEU A 151 -5.93 -25.89 -31.33
CA LEU A 151 -5.53 -27.30 -31.48
C LEU A 151 -4.05 -27.53 -31.87
N ARG A 152 -3.21 -26.49 -31.85
CA ARG A 152 -1.75 -26.60 -31.92
C ARG A 152 -1.21 -26.78 -30.50
N PRO A 153 -0.33 -27.75 -30.25
CA PRO A 153 0.19 -28.02 -28.92
C PRO A 153 0.91 -26.80 -28.34
N VAL A 154 0.49 -26.37 -27.16
CA VAL A 154 1.21 -25.42 -26.30
C VAL A 154 1.30 -26.06 -24.93
N ALA A 155 2.49 -26.17 -24.36
CA ALA A 155 2.68 -26.82 -23.07
C ALA A 155 1.84 -26.18 -21.96
N LYS A 156 1.56 -26.94 -20.88
CA LYS A 156 1.02 -26.42 -19.61
C LYS A 156 1.88 -25.25 -19.15
N GLN A 157 1.37 -24.04 -19.32
CA GLN A 157 2.10 -22.82 -19.03
C GLN A 157 1.20 -21.84 -18.30
N LYS A 158 1.84 -20.95 -17.56
CA LYS A 158 1.23 -19.74 -16.98
C LYS A 158 0.44 -18.96 -18.05
N PRO A 159 -0.44 -18.03 -17.65
CA PRO A 159 -1.05 -17.10 -18.60
C PRO A 159 0.04 -16.54 -19.51
N SER A 160 -0.25 -16.48 -20.82
CA SER A 160 0.73 -15.92 -21.75
C SER A 160 1.08 -14.51 -21.30
N GLU A 161 2.36 -14.13 -21.38
CA GLU A 161 2.78 -12.78 -21.00
C GLU A 161 2.04 -11.72 -21.82
N ALA A 162 1.69 -12.02 -23.07
CA ALA A 162 0.86 -11.16 -23.91
C ALA A 162 -0.56 -10.94 -23.37
N TRP A 163 -1.14 -11.91 -22.64
CA TRP A 163 -2.45 -11.76 -22.01
C TRP A 163 -2.38 -10.88 -20.76
N THR A 164 -1.34 -11.05 -19.94
CA THR A 164 -1.23 -10.39 -18.63
C THR A 164 -0.42 -9.10 -18.66
N THR A 165 0.12 -8.69 -19.80
CA THR A 165 0.91 -7.45 -19.96
C THR A 165 0.46 -6.66 -21.20
N GLY A 166 1.03 -5.46 -21.36
CA GLY A 166 0.68 -4.52 -22.41
C GLY A 166 -0.45 -3.57 -22.03
N LYS A 167 -0.91 -2.80 -23.01
CA LYS A 167 -2.09 -1.95 -22.91
C LYS A 167 -3.30 -2.77 -23.35
N LYS A 168 -4.35 -2.83 -22.52
CA LYS A 168 -5.59 -3.55 -22.81
C LYS A 168 -6.76 -2.60 -22.98
N SER A 169 -7.54 -2.75 -24.04
CA SER A 169 -8.76 -1.97 -24.24
C SER A 169 -9.93 -2.59 -23.46
N VAL A 170 -10.71 -1.75 -22.77
CA VAL A 170 -11.87 -2.18 -21.97
C VAL A 170 -13.12 -1.47 -22.45
N LEU A 171 -14.16 -2.22 -22.83
CA LEU A 171 -15.48 -1.66 -23.12
C LEU A 171 -16.35 -1.68 -21.87
N PHE A 172 -16.78 -0.50 -21.39
CA PHE A 172 -17.62 -0.37 -20.19
C PHE A 172 -19.06 -0.06 -20.58
N ILE A 173 -19.97 -1.02 -20.36
CA ILE A 173 -21.37 -0.97 -20.76
C ILE A 173 -22.24 -0.80 -19.51
N ARG A 174 -23.14 0.18 -19.50
CA ARG A 174 -24.11 0.38 -18.42
C ARG A 174 -25.50 0.09 -18.93
N VAL A 175 -26.29 -0.63 -18.14
CA VAL A 175 -27.63 -1.06 -18.55
C VAL A 175 -28.67 -0.83 -17.46
N ASP A 176 -29.92 -0.63 -17.87
CA ASP A 176 -31.10 -0.54 -17.01
C ASP A 176 -32.22 -1.47 -17.52
N PHE A 177 -33.31 -1.57 -16.76
CA PHE A 177 -34.41 -2.50 -17.06
C PHE A 177 -35.74 -1.75 -17.13
N SER A 178 -36.70 -2.27 -17.91
CA SER A 178 -38.00 -1.60 -18.09
C SER A 178 -38.83 -1.46 -16.81
N ASP A 179 -38.60 -2.32 -15.82
CA ASP A 179 -39.22 -2.34 -14.50
C ASP A 179 -38.32 -1.75 -13.40
N ARG A 180 -37.09 -1.34 -13.75
CA ARG A 180 -36.09 -0.71 -12.88
C ARG A 180 -35.22 0.24 -13.70
N GLU A 181 -35.82 1.34 -14.13
CA GLU A 181 -35.12 2.36 -14.91
C GLU A 181 -34.19 3.17 -14.00
N GLY A 182 -32.99 3.51 -14.48
CA GLY A 182 -32.04 4.23 -13.65
C GLY A 182 -30.63 4.27 -14.23
N ASN A 183 -29.74 5.01 -13.57
CA ASN A 183 -28.33 5.02 -13.90
C ASN A 183 -27.54 4.30 -12.80
N PRO A 184 -27.06 3.07 -13.05
CA PRO A 184 -26.37 2.30 -12.02
C PRO A 184 -25.05 2.96 -11.62
N LEU A 185 -24.40 3.67 -12.54
CA LEU A 185 -23.15 4.39 -12.28
C LEU A 185 -22.96 5.52 -13.28
N ASN A 186 -22.90 6.77 -12.80
CA ASN A 186 -22.69 7.93 -13.67
C ASN A 186 -21.30 7.95 -14.33
N ASP A 187 -21.15 8.76 -15.39
CA ASP A 187 -19.93 8.79 -16.23
C ASP A 187 -18.68 9.18 -15.43
N GLU A 188 -18.80 10.15 -14.53
CA GLU A 188 -17.69 10.62 -13.70
C GLU A 188 -17.21 9.53 -12.73
N ALA A 189 -18.16 8.87 -12.05
CA ALA A 189 -17.86 7.78 -11.12
C ALA A 189 -17.28 6.56 -11.86
N ALA A 190 -17.82 6.20 -13.02
CA ALA A 190 -17.28 5.12 -13.85
C ALA A 190 -15.84 5.44 -14.31
N THR A 191 -15.61 6.65 -14.79
CA THR A 191 -14.28 7.10 -15.22
C THR A 191 -13.30 7.12 -14.06
N PHE A 192 -13.71 7.64 -12.90
CA PHE A 192 -12.91 7.63 -11.68
C PHE A 192 -12.53 6.20 -11.27
N SER A 193 -13.49 5.29 -11.20
CA SER A 193 -13.23 3.91 -10.77
C SER A 193 -12.31 3.16 -11.74
N MET A 194 -12.48 3.39 -13.04
CA MET A 194 -11.64 2.75 -14.05
C MET A 194 -10.22 3.35 -14.10
N ASN A 195 -10.06 4.64 -13.81
CA ASN A 195 -8.73 5.26 -13.64
C ASN A 195 -8.01 4.68 -12.42
N ARG A 196 -8.69 4.55 -11.28
CA ARG A 196 -8.13 3.92 -10.07
C ARG A 196 -7.80 2.45 -10.30
N THR A 197 -8.63 1.73 -11.04
CA THR A 197 -8.35 0.35 -11.45
C THR A 197 -7.10 0.27 -12.35
N ASN A 198 -6.92 1.22 -13.27
CA ASN A 198 -5.70 1.30 -14.09
C ASN A 198 -4.46 1.57 -13.25
N GLU A 199 -4.52 2.49 -12.28
CA GLU A 199 -3.43 2.73 -11.32
C GLU A 199 -3.08 1.46 -10.55
N PHE A 200 -4.08 0.77 -10.00
CA PHE A 200 -3.91 -0.50 -9.30
C PHE A 200 -3.20 -1.55 -10.16
N LEU A 201 -3.65 -1.77 -11.40
CA LEU A 201 -3.05 -2.74 -12.31
C LEU A 201 -1.61 -2.35 -12.67
N ARG A 202 -1.35 -1.07 -12.90
CA ARG A 202 0.01 -0.57 -13.18
C ARG A 202 0.92 -0.76 -11.98
N ASP A 203 0.46 -0.52 -10.76
CA ASP A 203 1.30 -0.66 -9.58
C ASP A 203 1.53 -2.13 -9.22
N ASN A 204 0.50 -2.97 -9.31
CA ASN A 204 0.60 -4.42 -9.07
C ASN A 204 1.48 -5.14 -10.09
N SER A 205 1.46 -4.70 -11.34
CA SER A 205 2.20 -5.30 -12.45
C SER A 205 3.59 -4.70 -12.69
N TYR A 206 4.03 -3.76 -11.85
CA TYR A 206 5.26 -2.98 -12.05
C TYR A 206 5.28 -2.18 -13.35
N GLY A 207 4.12 -1.72 -13.80
CA GLY A 207 3.90 -0.98 -15.03
C GLY A 207 3.77 -1.85 -16.27
N LYS A 208 3.75 -3.18 -16.13
CA LYS A 208 3.65 -4.12 -17.27
C LYS A 208 2.25 -4.20 -17.85
N LEU A 209 1.21 -3.97 -17.06
CA LEU A 209 -0.19 -3.96 -17.50
C LEU A 209 -0.80 -2.59 -17.28
N SER A 210 -1.54 -2.12 -18.28
CA SER A 210 -2.40 -0.94 -18.18
C SER A 210 -3.69 -1.20 -18.95
N ILE A 211 -4.76 -0.50 -18.57
CA ILE A 211 -6.04 -0.55 -19.26
C ILE A 211 -6.39 0.82 -19.82
N ASP A 212 -7.15 0.81 -20.90
CA ASP A 212 -7.73 1.99 -21.54
C ASP A 212 -9.22 1.76 -21.77
N THR A 213 -10.04 2.53 -21.08
CA THR A 213 -11.47 2.25 -20.97
C THR A 213 -12.28 3.14 -21.91
N THR A 214 -13.05 2.52 -22.78
CA THR A 214 -14.08 3.18 -23.57
C THR A 214 -15.43 3.01 -22.87
N LEU A 215 -15.99 4.11 -22.39
CA LEU A 215 -17.34 4.14 -21.81
C LEU A 215 -18.38 4.19 -22.94
N VAL A 216 -19.37 3.28 -22.90
CA VAL A 216 -20.53 3.38 -23.77
C VAL A 216 -21.40 4.56 -23.31
N PRO A 217 -21.78 5.49 -24.21
CA PRO A 217 -22.59 6.65 -23.86
C PRO A 217 -23.95 6.27 -23.30
N GLY A 218 -24.36 6.93 -22.22
CA GLY A 218 -25.65 6.72 -21.58
C GLY A 218 -25.79 5.34 -20.92
N VAL A 219 -27.05 5.00 -20.63
CA VAL A 219 -27.46 3.72 -20.03
C VAL A 219 -28.36 3.00 -21.04
N LEU A 220 -28.08 1.73 -21.30
CA LEU A 220 -28.77 0.96 -22.34
C LEU A 220 -29.93 0.16 -21.77
N ARG A 221 -31.10 0.28 -22.41
CA ARG A 221 -32.28 -0.50 -22.03
C ARG A 221 -32.13 -1.96 -22.41
N MET A 222 -32.26 -2.83 -21.41
CA MET A 222 -32.29 -4.27 -21.62
C MET A 222 -33.61 -4.74 -22.27
N PRO A 223 -33.58 -5.78 -23.14
CA PRO A 223 -34.75 -6.26 -23.87
C PRO A 223 -35.76 -7.03 -23.01
N LYS A 224 -35.42 -7.29 -21.75
CA LYS A 224 -36.25 -8.00 -20.77
C LYS A 224 -36.24 -7.21 -19.45
N PRO A 225 -37.33 -7.26 -18.66
CA PRO A 225 -37.36 -6.68 -17.31
C PRO A 225 -36.38 -7.40 -16.37
N ALA A 226 -35.93 -6.73 -15.30
CA ALA A 226 -35.08 -7.27 -14.25
C ALA A 226 -35.66 -8.57 -13.67
N ALA A 227 -36.98 -8.58 -13.39
CA ALA A 227 -37.70 -9.76 -12.89
C ALA A 227 -37.53 -11.01 -13.77
N TRP A 228 -37.36 -10.83 -15.08
CA TRP A 228 -37.14 -11.96 -16.00
C TRP A 228 -35.75 -12.57 -15.81
N TYR A 229 -34.70 -11.77 -15.65
CA TYR A 229 -33.36 -12.28 -15.40
C TYR A 229 -33.27 -12.97 -14.03
N GLN A 230 -33.94 -12.40 -13.03
CA GLN A 230 -34.00 -12.93 -11.66
C GLN A 230 -34.69 -14.31 -11.55
N ALA A 231 -35.60 -14.64 -12.48
CA ALA A 231 -36.37 -15.88 -12.41
C ALA A 231 -35.51 -17.15 -12.64
N GLU A 232 -34.38 -17.04 -13.35
CA GLU A 232 -33.43 -18.15 -13.53
C GLU A 232 -32.00 -17.60 -13.48
N PRO A 233 -31.52 -17.19 -12.30
CA PRO A 233 -30.31 -16.39 -12.18
C PRO A 233 -29.04 -17.14 -12.61
N GLU A 234 -29.02 -18.47 -12.48
CA GLU A 234 -27.88 -19.28 -12.91
C GLU A 234 -27.77 -19.41 -14.43
N SER A 235 -28.85 -19.22 -15.22
CA SER A 235 -28.85 -19.32 -16.69
C SER A 235 -28.95 -17.97 -17.39
N ARG A 236 -29.68 -17.02 -16.80
CA ARG A 236 -30.03 -15.76 -17.43
C ARG A 236 -29.05 -14.62 -17.12
N ASP A 237 -28.12 -14.80 -16.19
CA ASP A 237 -27.00 -13.87 -16.00
C ASP A 237 -26.08 -13.81 -17.24
N ASP A 238 -25.79 -14.95 -17.86
CA ASP A 238 -25.06 -15.04 -19.12
C ASP A 238 -25.82 -14.37 -20.28
N GLU A 239 -27.16 -14.50 -20.28
CA GLU A 239 -28.03 -13.83 -21.25
C GLU A 239 -28.06 -12.32 -21.04
N LEU A 240 -28.07 -11.84 -19.79
CA LEU A 240 -27.92 -10.42 -19.46
C LEU A 240 -26.62 -9.87 -20.07
N LEU A 241 -25.52 -10.59 -19.89
CA LEU A 241 -24.25 -10.23 -20.49
C LEU A 241 -24.32 -10.14 -22.02
N ALA A 242 -24.99 -11.11 -22.67
CA ALA A 242 -25.19 -11.12 -24.12
C ALA A 242 -26.04 -9.94 -24.59
N HIS A 243 -27.19 -9.72 -23.96
CA HIS A 243 -28.10 -8.63 -24.28
C HIS A 243 -27.45 -7.25 -24.11
N GLY A 244 -26.63 -7.04 -23.06
CA GLY A 244 -25.91 -5.79 -22.87
C GLY A 244 -24.90 -5.51 -23.99
N ARG A 245 -24.17 -6.54 -24.44
CA ARG A 245 -23.25 -6.42 -25.58
C ARG A 245 -23.97 -6.18 -26.90
N ASP A 246 -25.11 -6.83 -27.11
CA ASP A 246 -25.93 -6.62 -28.30
C ASP A 246 -26.52 -5.20 -28.32
N ALA A 247 -27.02 -4.71 -27.19
CA ALA A 247 -27.49 -3.33 -27.06
C ALA A 247 -26.38 -2.31 -27.36
N ALA A 248 -25.17 -2.52 -26.82
CA ALA A 248 -24.02 -1.65 -27.11
C ALA A 248 -23.66 -1.66 -28.59
N ARG A 249 -23.64 -2.85 -29.22
CA ARG A 249 -23.35 -3.01 -30.65
C ARG A 249 -24.36 -2.29 -31.55
N VAL A 250 -25.64 -2.22 -31.16
CA VAL A 250 -26.68 -1.50 -31.91
C VAL A 250 -26.41 0.01 -31.94
N LEU A 251 -25.83 0.60 -30.88
CA LEU A 251 -25.45 2.01 -30.88
C LEU A 251 -24.35 2.35 -31.91
N GLY A 252 -23.56 1.35 -32.31
CA GLY A 252 -22.58 1.51 -33.38
C GLY A 252 -21.50 0.43 -33.38
N ALA A 253 -20.94 0.18 -34.57
CA ALA A 253 -19.92 -0.86 -34.77
C ALA A 253 -18.68 -0.71 -33.86
N LYS A 254 -18.34 0.52 -33.45
CA LYS A 254 -17.22 0.82 -32.53
C LYS A 254 -17.42 0.31 -31.09
N TYR A 255 -18.64 -0.07 -30.70
CA TYR A 255 -18.97 -0.66 -29.40
C TYR A 255 -19.14 -2.19 -29.49
N ASN A 256 -18.63 -2.81 -30.56
CA ASN A 256 -18.55 -4.26 -30.63
C ASN A 256 -17.49 -4.78 -29.65
N HIS A 257 -17.93 -5.46 -28.60
CA HIS A 257 -17.04 -6.06 -27.58
C HIS A 257 -15.92 -6.94 -28.15
N ARG A 258 -16.07 -7.49 -29.36
CA ARG A 258 -15.04 -8.32 -30.00
C ARG A 258 -13.80 -7.52 -30.44
N GLU A 259 -13.90 -6.20 -30.53
CA GLU A 259 -12.80 -5.29 -30.82
C GLU A 259 -12.04 -4.84 -29.55
N TYR A 260 -12.45 -5.34 -28.37
CA TYR A 260 -11.85 -4.99 -27.09
C TYR A 260 -11.20 -6.20 -26.42
N ASP A 261 -10.12 -5.97 -25.69
CA ASP A 261 -9.46 -7.03 -24.90
C ASP A 261 -10.32 -7.49 -23.72
N LEU A 262 -11.18 -6.62 -23.18
CA LEU A 262 -12.06 -6.88 -22.03
C LEU A 262 -13.38 -6.11 -22.20
N TYR A 263 -14.44 -6.58 -21.56
CA TYR A 263 -15.69 -5.82 -21.42
C TYR A 263 -16.31 -6.02 -20.05
N ILE A 264 -17.04 -4.99 -19.60
CA ILE A 264 -17.77 -4.95 -18.34
C ILE A 264 -19.23 -4.59 -18.64
N VAL A 265 -20.18 -5.32 -18.05
CA VAL A 265 -21.59 -4.90 -18.02
C VAL A 265 -21.98 -4.57 -16.59
N CYS A 266 -22.40 -3.32 -16.38
CA CYS A 266 -22.70 -2.69 -15.11
C CYS A 266 -24.19 -2.40 -15.01
N PHE A 267 -24.81 -2.81 -13.90
CA PHE A 267 -26.24 -2.69 -13.65
C PHE A 267 -26.52 -2.61 -12.14
N ASP A 268 -27.73 -2.13 -11.80
CA ASP A 268 -28.19 -2.08 -10.40
C ASP A 268 -28.28 -3.49 -9.80
N SER A 269 -28.23 -3.58 -8.47
CA SER A 269 -28.29 -4.87 -7.78
C SER A 269 -29.64 -5.56 -8.04
N ILE A 270 -29.65 -6.53 -8.96
CA ILE A 270 -30.82 -7.38 -9.27
C ILE A 270 -30.60 -8.84 -8.87
N PHE A 271 -29.37 -9.31 -8.76
CA PHE A 271 -29.11 -10.66 -8.25
C PHE A 271 -28.74 -10.63 -6.78
N ASP A 272 -29.21 -11.62 -6.03
CA ASP A 272 -28.80 -11.81 -4.64
C ASP A 272 -27.51 -12.62 -4.56
N GLY A 273 -26.71 -12.35 -3.54
CA GLY A 273 -25.55 -13.17 -3.19
C GLY A 273 -24.27 -12.90 -3.99
N TRP A 274 -24.24 -11.87 -4.87
CA TRP A 274 -22.98 -11.39 -5.44
C TRP A 274 -23.01 -9.91 -5.89
N ALA A 275 -21.90 -9.20 -5.80
CA ALA A 275 -21.74 -7.79 -6.20
C ALA A 275 -20.87 -7.66 -7.47
N GLY A 276 -19.95 -8.61 -7.65
CA GLY A 276 -19.14 -8.82 -8.84
C GLY A 276 -19.17 -10.30 -9.25
N LYS A 277 -19.06 -10.54 -10.56
CA LYS A 277 -18.86 -11.87 -11.13
C LYS A 277 -17.96 -11.75 -12.33
N ALA A 278 -17.07 -12.71 -12.54
CA ALA A 278 -16.18 -12.72 -13.69
C ALA A 278 -15.87 -14.14 -14.18
N ARG A 279 -15.57 -14.23 -15.47
CA ARG A 279 -15.07 -15.46 -16.09
C ARG A 279 -13.58 -15.62 -15.80
N VAL A 280 -13.18 -16.81 -15.36
CA VAL A 280 -11.77 -17.06 -15.02
C VAL A 280 -10.93 -17.31 -16.28
N GLY A 281 -9.89 -16.49 -16.48
CA GLY A 281 -8.90 -16.63 -17.55
C GLY A 281 -9.37 -16.23 -18.95
N THR A 282 -10.48 -15.48 -19.04
CA THR A 282 -11.08 -15.00 -20.29
C THR A 282 -11.87 -13.71 -20.07
N ILE A 283 -12.37 -13.10 -21.13
CA ILE A 283 -13.17 -11.87 -21.11
C ILE A 283 -14.58 -12.11 -20.55
N GLY A 284 -15.09 -11.13 -19.81
CA GLY A 284 -16.49 -11.06 -19.37
C GLY A 284 -16.62 -10.87 -17.87
N LEU A 285 -17.26 -9.76 -17.52
CA LEU A 285 -17.38 -9.26 -16.15
C LEU A 285 -18.76 -8.63 -15.95
N TRP A 286 -19.40 -8.97 -14.84
CA TRP A 286 -20.65 -8.40 -14.37
C TRP A 286 -20.40 -7.56 -13.12
N LEU A 287 -20.98 -6.36 -13.07
CA LEU A 287 -21.07 -5.55 -11.86
C LEU A 287 -22.55 -5.41 -11.49
N ASN A 288 -22.94 -6.03 -10.37
CA ASN A 288 -24.31 -6.10 -9.86
C ASN A 288 -24.43 -5.24 -8.61
N GLY A 289 -24.55 -3.92 -8.76
CA GLY A 289 -24.57 -2.96 -7.65
C GLY A 289 -23.22 -2.73 -6.93
N GLY A 290 -22.21 -3.57 -7.17
CA GLY A 290 -20.87 -3.49 -6.57
C GLY A 290 -19.92 -2.60 -7.35
N PHE A 291 -19.97 -1.27 -7.12
CA PHE A 291 -19.20 -0.31 -7.91
C PHE A 291 -17.88 0.14 -7.26
N SER A 292 -17.43 -0.55 -6.21
CA SER A 292 -16.17 -0.22 -5.55
C SER A 292 -14.97 -0.57 -6.44
N ASN A 293 -13.89 0.17 -6.28
CA ASN A 293 -12.63 -0.11 -6.98
C ASN A 293 -12.13 -1.53 -6.68
N ASP A 294 -12.25 -1.97 -5.42
CA ASP A 294 -11.79 -3.29 -4.99
C ASP A 294 -12.57 -4.42 -5.66
N THR A 295 -13.89 -4.26 -5.84
CA THR A 295 -14.72 -5.19 -6.60
C THR A 295 -14.24 -5.30 -8.05
N ILE A 296 -14.09 -4.17 -8.76
CA ILE A 296 -13.66 -4.18 -10.17
C ILE A 296 -12.27 -4.81 -10.31
N GLN A 297 -11.34 -4.48 -9.40
CA GLN A 297 -9.98 -5.02 -9.39
C GLN A 297 -9.95 -6.53 -9.12
N HIS A 298 -10.78 -7.02 -8.19
CA HIS A 298 -10.97 -8.43 -7.89
C HIS A 298 -11.45 -9.21 -9.12
N GLU A 299 -12.54 -8.73 -9.72
CA GLU A 299 -13.16 -9.38 -10.88
C GLU A 299 -12.23 -9.38 -12.11
N LEU A 300 -11.46 -8.31 -12.33
CA LEU A 300 -10.42 -8.29 -13.36
C LEU A 300 -9.30 -9.30 -13.07
N GLY A 301 -8.97 -9.55 -11.79
CA GLY A 301 -8.06 -10.61 -11.39
C GLY A 301 -8.52 -11.99 -11.89
N HIS A 302 -9.82 -12.27 -11.82
CA HIS A 302 -10.39 -13.50 -12.41
C HIS A 302 -10.25 -13.53 -13.93
N ASN A 303 -10.55 -12.45 -14.65
CA ASN A 303 -10.33 -12.41 -16.11
C ASN A 303 -8.85 -12.66 -16.49
N LEU A 304 -7.90 -12.23 -15.65
CA LEU A 304 -6.46 -12.53 -15.80
C LEU A 304 -6.09 -13.99 -15.48
N GLY A 305 -6.98 -14.75 -14.85
CA GLY A 305 -6.83 -16.17 -14.55
C GLY A 305 -6.49 -16.49 -13.09
N LEU A 306 -6.70 -15.55 -12.17
CA LEU A 306 -6.53 -15.79 -10.74
C LEU A 306 -7.78 -16.45 -10.14
N PHE A 307 -7.55 -17.32 -9.15
CA PHE A 307 -8.55 -17.75 -8.17
C PHE A 307 -8.34 -16.99 -6.86
N HIS A 308 -9.17 -17.25 -5.84
CA HIS A 308 -9.11 -16.52 -4.57
C HIS A 308 -7.77 -16.68 -3.84
N ALA A 309 -7.36 -15.61 -3.15
CA ALA A 309 -6.33 -15.69 -2.13
C ALA A 309 -7.00 -16.12 -0.83
N ASN A 310 -6.64 -17.30 -0.36
CA ASN A 310 -7.23 -17.99 0.77
C ASN A 310 -6.25 -17.99 1.94
N ALA A 311 -6.71 -18.40 3.12
CA ALA A 311 -5.84 -18.75 4.24
C ALA A 311 -5.95 -20.23 4.62
N TRP A 312 -4.86 -20.74 5.17
CA TRP A 312 -4.89 -21.93 6.00
C TRP A 312 -4.99 -21.47 7.45
N VAL A 313 -6.07 -21.86 8.13
CA VAL A 313 -6.37 -21.48 9.50
C VAL A 313 -6.12 -22.68 10.40
N PRO A 314 -5.01 -22.73 11.15
CA PRO A 314 -4.72 -23.84 12.05
C PRO A 314 -5.73 -23.92 13.20
N SER A 315 -5.85 -25.08 13.82
CA SER A 315 -6.48 -25.23 15.14
C SER A 315 -5.75 -24.35 16.17
N GLN A 316 -6.48 -23.79 17.15
CA GLN A 316 -5.90 -22.86 18.12
C GLN A 316 -4.69 -23.49 18.83
N GLY A 317 -3.54 -22.81 18.80
CA GLY A 317 -2.29 -23.28 19.43
C GLY A 317 -1.58 -24.45 18.71
N ASP A 318 -2.09 -24.92 17.57
CA ASP A 318 -1.37 -25.87 16.71
C ASP A 318 -0.26 -25.13 15.92
N SER A 319 0.60 -25.87 15.21
CA SER A 319 1.59 -25.30 14.29
C SER A 319 0.91 -24.55 13.13
N PRO A 320 1.56 -23.51 12.54
CA PRO A 320 1.10 -22.86 11.30
C PRO A 320 0.77 -23.78 10.12
N ILE A 321 1.24 -25.03 10.16
CA ILE A 321 1.00 -26.08 9.15
C ILE A 321 0.36 -27.34 9.74
N GLY A 322 -0.15 -27.24 10.97
CA GLY A 322 -0.81 -28.31 11.71
C GLY A 322 -2.21 -28.61 11.20
N ALA A 323 -3.00 -29.30 12.02
CA ALA A 323 -4.41 -29.51 11.71
C ALA A 323 -5.12 -28.15 11.63
N GLY A 324 -6.07 -28.02 10.72
CA GLY A 324 -6.71 -26.75 10.44
C GLY A 324 -7.67 -26.85 9.28
N GLU A 325 -8.20 -25.71 8.90
CA GLU A 325 -9.20 -25.59 7.84
C GLU A 325 -8.77 -24.59 6.76
N HIS A 326 -9.34 -24.79 5.58
CA HIS A 326 -9.20 -23.89 4.45
C HIS A 326 -10.25 -22.79 4.59
N GLU A 327 -9.79 -21.54 4.65
CA GLU A 327 -10.65 -20.37 4.64
C GLU A 327 -10.55 -19.71 3.27
N GLU A 328 -11.61 -19.87 2.47
CA GLU A 328 -11.74 -19.15 1.21
C GLU A 328 -11.80 -17.65 1.48
N TYR A 329 -11.06 -16.84 0.71
CA TYR A 329 -10.84 -15.40 0.97
C TYR A 329 -10.02 -15.06 2.23
N GLY A 330 -9.52 -16.04 2.97
CA GLY A 330 -8.84 -15.78 4.24
C GLY A 330 -7.53 -14.97 4.16
N ASP A 331 -7.06 -14.53 2.98
CA ASP A 331 -5.92 -13.59 2.87
C ASP A 331 -6.40 -12.13 2.87
N PRO A 332 -6.43 -11.42 4.03
CA PRO A 332 -6.92 -10.04 4.11
C PRO A 332 -5.96 -9.01 3.50
N TYR A 333 -4.84 -9.46 2.95
CA TYR A 333 -3.79 -8.63 2.39
C TYR A 333 -3.80 -8.62 0.86
N ASP A 334 -4.58 -9.49 0.23
CA ASP A 334 -4.66 -9.64 -1.22
C ASP A 334 -6.03 -9.21 -1.73
N ASN A 335 -6.10 -8.49 -2.86
CA ASN A 335 -7.39 -8.15 -3.47
C ASN A 335 -8.20 -9.36 -3.86
N MET A 336 -7.56 -10.50 -4.14
CA MET A 336 -8.25 -11.76 -4.41
C MET A 336 -8.73 -12.47 -3.14
N GLY A 337 -8.46 -11.92 -1.95
CA GLY A 337 -8.94 -12.40 -0.65
C GLY A 337 -9.87 -11.38 0.01
N ASP A 338 -9.97 -11.39 1.33
CA ASP A 338 -10.87 -10.53 2.11
C ASP A 338 -10.49 -9.05 1.93
N TYR A 339 -11.41 -8.28 1.34
CA TYR A 339 -11.32 -6.84 1.04
C TYR A 339 -10.14 -6.14 1.73
N SER A 340 -9.12 -5.81 0.93
CA SER A 340 -7.88 -5.23 1.45
C SER A 340 -7.74 -3.77 1.02
N PRO A 341 -7.84 -2.79 1.94
CA PRO A 341 -7.49 -1.40 1.65
C PRO A 341 -5.99 -1.22 1.33
N TYR A 342 -5.20 -2.29 1.47
CA TYR A 342 -3.76 -2.38 1.17
C TYR A 342 -3.51 -3.24 -0.09
N GLY A 343 -4.50 -3.25 -0.96
CA GLY A 343 -4.70 -4.20 -2.02
C GLY A 343 -3.52 -4.40 -2.97
N HIS A 344 -2.87 -5.55 -2.86
CA HIS A 344 -1.88 -6.01 -3.83
C HIS A 344 -2.02 -7.51 -4.00
N PHE A 345 -1.88 -8.01 -5.22
CA PHE A 345 -1.73 -9.45 -5.43
C PHE A 345 -0.44 -9.93 -4.76
N ASN A 346 -0.51 -11.12 -4.19
CA ASN A 346 0.60 -11.75 -3.54
C ASN A 346 1.68 -12.19 -4.54
N VAL A 347 2.87 -12.51 -4.02
CA VAL A 347 4.02 -12.87 -4.86
C VAL A 347 3.80 -14.12 -5.72
N TYR A 348 2.99 -15.08 -5.28
CA TYR A 348 2.67 -16.28 -6.05
C TYR A 348 1.77 -15.91 -7.23
N PHE A 349 0.71 -15.13 -7.02
CA PHE A 349 -0.15 -14.62 -8.09
C PHE A 349 0.60 -13.71 -9.06
N LYS A 350 1.41 -12.78 -8.55
CA LYS A 350 2.23 -11.92 -9.42
C LYS A 350 3.27 -12.71 -10.22
N ASN A 351 3.83 -13.79 -9.67
CA ASN A 351 4.69 -14.68 -10.44
C ASN A 351 3.90 -15.53 -11.44
N TYR A 352 2.69 -15.97 -11.10
CA TYR A 352 1.78 -16.67 -12.00
C TYR A 352 1.42 -15.81 -13.22
N LEU A 353 1.11 -14.53 -13.00
CA LEU A 353 0.81 -13.55 -14.07
C LEU A 353 2.06 -13.05 -14.82
N SER A 354 3.25 -13.57 -14.52
CA SER A 354 4.53 -13.11 -15.10
C SER A 354 4.90 -11.64 -14.79
N TRP A 355 4.26 -11.04 -13.78
CA TRP A 355 4.59 -9.69 -13.32
C TRP A 355 5.88 -9.68 -12.49
N ILE A 356 6.04 -10.65 -11.59
CA ILE A 356 7.34 -10.98 -10.97
C ILE A 356 8.00 -12.09 -11.80
N PRO A 357 9.11 -11.81 -12.51
CA PRO A 357 9.80 -12.84 -13.28
C PRO A 357 10.45 -13.88 -12.36
N ASN A 358 10.70 -15.08 -12.86
CA ASN A 358 11.37 -16.16 -12.10
C ASN A 358 12.76 -15.74 -11.61
N THR A 359 13.44 -14.82 -12.30
CA THR A 359 14.73 -14.24 -11.89
C THR A 359 14.65 -13.43 -10.59
N SER A 360 13.46 -12.92 -10.25
CA SER A 360 13.18 -12.22 -8.99
C SER A 360 12.62 -13.13 -7.90
N VAL A 361 12.49 -14.44 -8.16
CA VAL A 361 12.03 -15.46 -7.20
C VAL A 361 13.20 -16.41 -6.91
N LYS A 362 13.77 -16.34 -5.71
CA LYS A 362 14.89 -17.20 -5.34
C LYS A 362 14.36 -18.55 -4.88
N SER A 363 14.62 -19.59 -5.67
CA SER A 363 14.44 -20.98 -5.19
C SER A 363 15.54 -21.28 -4.17
N VAL A 364 15.14 -21.75 -2.99
CA VAL A 364 16.02 -22.06 -1.87
C VAL A 364 16.03 -23.56 -1.65
N SER A 365 17.22 -24.14 -1.63
CA SER A 365 17.45 -25.59 -1.46
C SER A 365 18.63 -25.89 -0.53
N ARG A 366 19.20 -24.87 0.10
CA ARG A 366 20.33 -24.99 1.03
C ARG A 366 20.25 -23.92 2.11
N THR A 367 20.87 -24.23 3.25
CA THR A 367 20.99 -23.30 4.39
C THR A 367 21.70 -22.01 3.96
N GLY A 368 21.19 -20.85 4.39
CA GLY A 368 21.77 -19.55 4.08
C GLY A 368 20.90 -18.38 4.51
N THR A 369 21.43 -17.17 4.35
CA THR A 369 20.70 -15.93 4.59
C THR A 369 20.39 -15.26 3.25
N TYR A 370 19.13 -14.94 3.02
CA TYR A 370 18.64 -14.43 1.74
C TYR A 370 17.92 -13.10 1.93
N ARG A 371 18.41 -12.06 1.25
CA ARG A 371 17.75 -10.75 1.25
C ARG A 371 16.53 -10.75 0.34
N VAL A 372 15.38 -10.41 0.89
CA VAL A 372 14.10 -10.28 0.18
C VAL A 372 13.63 -8.82 0.25
N LYS A 373 13.38 -8.22 -0.91
CA LYS A 373 12.82 -6.87 -1.01
C LYS A 373 11.30 -6.91 -0.99
N ALA A 374 10.67 -5.83 -0.52
CA ALA A 374 9.23 -5.66 -0.59
C ALA A 374 8.71 -5.79 -2.03
N HIS A 375 7.61 -6.55 -2.21
CA HIS A 375 7.06 -6.87 -3.53
C HIS A 375 5.95 -5.91 -3.96
N ASP A 376 5.28 -5.25 -3.03
CA ASP A 376 4.15 -4.33 -3.17
C ASP A 376 4.58 -2.88 -3.43
N HIS A 377 5.71 -2.68 -4.11
CA HIS A 377 6.15 -1.37 -4.57
C HIS A 377 6.69 -1.44 -6.00
N ARG A 378 6.10 -0.61 -6.89
CA ARG A 378 6.42 -0.53 -8.31
C ARG A 378 7.90 -0.22 -8.57
N GLU A 379 8.45 0.74 -7.84
CA GLU A 379 9.83 1.23 -8.02
C GLU A 379 10.91 0.45 -7.24
N SER A 380 10.58 -0.68 -6.60
CA SER A 380 11.61 -1.46 -5.91
C SER A 380 12.63 -2.00 -6.94
N ASN A 381 13.92 -1.72 -6.75
CA ASN A 381 15.00 -2.12 -7.66
C ASN A 381 14.94 -3.64 -7.95
N ILE A 382 15.30 -4.05 -9.17
CA ILE A 382 15.39 -5.47 -9.57
C ILE A 382 16.22 -6.25 -8.52
N GLY A 383 15.76 -7.44 -8.13
CA GLY A 383 16.33 -8.26 -7.07
C GLY A 383 15.37 -9.33 -6.59
N VAL A 384 15.77 -10.10 -5.58
CA VAL A 384 14.91 -11.15 -4.98
C VAL A 384 13.74 -10.50 -4.25
N ARG A 385 12.51 -10.82 -4.67
CA ARG A 385 11.24 -10.30 -4.10
C ARG A 385 10.42 -11.39 -3.41
N ALA A 386 10.78 -12.65 -3.63
CA ALA A 386 10.21 -13.78 -2.92
C ALA A 386 11.23 -14.91 -2.81
N LEU A 387 11.15 -15.68 -1.72
CA LEU A 387 11.77 -16.99 -1.64
C LEU A 387 10.76 -18.06 -1.98
N LYS A 388 11.22 -19.11 -2.64
CA LYS A 388 10.45 -20.32 -2.93
C LYS A 388 11.15 -21.52 -2.33
N ILE A 389 10.49 -22.21 -1.39
CA ILE A 389 11.04 -23.38 -0.67
C ILE A 389 10.12 -24.57 -0.93
N ALA A 390 10.66 -25.71 -1.33
CA ALA A 390 9.83 -26.88 -1.65
C ALA A 390 9.07 -27.43 -0.42
N LYS A 391 7.75 -27.69 -0.54
CA LYS A 391 6.93 -28.29 0.54
C LYS A 391 6.48 -29.72 0.27
N ASN A 392 5.88 -30.04 -0.87
CA ASN A 392 5.53 -31.43 -1.21
C ASN A 392 5.47 -31.62 -2.73
N SER A 393 4.87 -32.70 -3.23
CA SER A 393 4.73 -32.95 -4.68
C SER A 393 3.85 -31.91 -5.38
N GLY A 394 2.96 -31.21 -4.66
CA GLY A 394 2.02 -30.24 -5.23
C GLY A 394 2.27 -28.77 -4.87
N ARG A 395 2.93 -28.46 -3.75
CA ARG A 395 3.06 -27.10 -3.20
C ARG A 395 4.50 -26.71 -2.87
N ASP A 396 4.77 -25.40 -2.97
CA ASP A 396 5.96 -24.71 -2.47
C ASP A 396 5.52 -23.65 -1.43
N TYR A 397 6.38 -23.38 -0.45
CA TYR A 397 6.29 -22.17 0.37
C TYR A 397 6.77 -20.97 -0.44
N TRP A 398 6.00 -19.89 -0.39
CA TRP A 398 6.35 -18.59 -0.91
C TRP A 398 6.50 -17.62 0.25
N VAL A 399 7.71 -17.08 0.43
CA VAL A 399 8.02 -16.12 1.50
C VAL A 399 8.21 -14.75 0.88
N SER A 400 7.52 -13.73 1.39
CA SER A 400 7.54 -12.38 0.84
C SER A 400 7.53 -11.31 1.92
N VAL A 401 7.95 -10.11 1.54
CA VAL A 401 7.95 -8.91 2.38
C VAL A 401 6.96 -7.90 1.81
N ARG A 402 6.23 -7.20 2.67
CA ARG A 402 5.31 -6.11 2.32
C ARG A 402 5.68 -4.79 2.97
N HIS A 403 5.33 -3.68 2.31
CA HIS A 403 5.54 -2.30 2.75
C HIS A 403 4.24 -1.60 3.21
N TRP A 404 3.10 -1.85 2.54
CA TRP A 404 1.89 -1.00 2.69
C TRP A 404 1.03 -1.29 3.92
N VAL A 405 1.27 -2.39 4.65
CA VAL A 405 0.55 -2.74 5.87
C VAL A 405 1.46 -2.48 7.07
N VAL A 406 0.90 -1.83 8.09
CA VAL A 406 1.49 -1.46 9.39
C VAL A 406 2.76 -2.28 9.74
N GLY A 407 3.95 -1.76 9.43
CA GLY A 407 5.18 -2.21 10.10
C GLY A 407 6.06 -3.27 9.46
N SER A 408 5.91 -3.62 8.16
CA SER A 408 6.79 -4.54 7.40
C SER A 408 6.55 -6.04 7.64
N GLU A 409 5.41 -6.54 7.16
CA GLU A 409 4.99 -7.93 7.36
C GLU A 409 5.78 -8.93 6.48
N ILE A 410 6.18 -10.06 7.08
CA ILE A 410 6.79 -11.20 6.40
C ILE A 410 5.74 -12.29 6.24
N MET A 411 5.27 -12.48 5.01
CA MET A 411 4.18 -13.39 4.69
C MET A 411 4.70 -14.72 4.17
N LEU A 412 4.23 -15.82 4.76
CA LEU A 412 4.44 -17.17 4.28
C LEU A 412 3.13 -17.73 3.75
N ARG A 413 3.18 -18.39 2.59
CA ARG A 413 2.00 -18.99 1.98
C ARG A 413 2.34 -20.28 1.24
N TRP A 414 1.37 -21.18 1.09
CA TRP A 414 1.44 -22.24 0.11
C TRP A 414 0.95 -21.76 -1.25
N GLY A 415 1.77 -21.98 -2.28
CA GLY A 415 1.39 -21.83 -3.68
C GLY A 415 1.60 -23.16 -4.41
N LEU A 416 0.88 -23.38 -5.51
CA LEU A 416 1.11 -24.54 -6.36
C LEU A 416 2.53 -24.49 -6.94
N LYS A 417 3.12 -25.66 -7.15
CA LYS A 417 4.45 -25.77 -7.78
C LYS A 417 4.49 -25.13 -9.17
N SER A 418 5.63 -24.53 -9.49
CA SER A 418 5.84 -23.85 -10.78
C SER A 418 5.58 -24.79 -11.96
N GLY A 419 4.78 -24.34 -12.93
CA GLY A 419 4.36 -25.14 -14.09
C GLY A 419 2.98 -25.80 -13.93
N SER A 420 2.40 -25.78 -12.73
CA SER A 420 1.02 -26.19 -12.49
C SER A 420 0.02 -25.09 -12.91
N SER A 421 -1.15 -25.49 -13.41
CA SER A 421 -2.29 -24.60 -13.61
C SER A 421 -2.89 -24.20 -12.27
N MET A 422 -3.34 -22.96 -12.12
CA MET A 422 -4.09 -22.56 -10.92
C MET A 422 -5.43 -23.29 -10.88
N SER A 423 -5.77 -23.84 -9.71
CA SER A 423 -7.06 -24.48 -9.42
C SER A 423 -7.84 -23.67 -8.39
N GLY A 424 -9.10 -24.03 -8.16
CA GLY A 424 -10.03 -23.34 -7.24
C GLY A 424 -9.45 -22.99 -5.86
N ASP A 425 -8.49 -23.77 -5.36
CA ASP A 425 -7.84 -23.56 -4.06
C ASP A 425 -6.90 -22.34 -4.00
N GLY A 426 -6.55 -21.74 -5.15
CA GLY A 426 -5.77 -20.50 -5.23
C GLY A 426 -4.43 -20.52 -4.50
N SER A 427 -4.18 -19.52 -3.64
CA SER A 427 -3.02 -19.48 -2.72
C SER A 427 -3.48 -19.56 -1.27
N LEU A 428 -2.68 -20.14 -0.36
CA LEU A 428 -3.03 -20.25 1.06
C LEU A 428 -2.04 -19.50 1.94
N LEU A 429 -2.41 -18.34 2.45
CA LEU A 429 -1.68 -17.62 3.49
C LEU A 429 -1.63 -18.48 4.76
N LEU A 430 -0.46 -18.59 5.37
CA LEU A 430 -0.29 -19.34 6.61
C LEU A 430 -0.35 -18.36 7.79
N ASP A 431 -1.13 -18.70 8.79
CA ASP A 431 -1.15 -17.98 10.06
C ASP A 431 0.08 -18.34 10.92
N MET A 432 0.91 -17.35 11.21
CA MET A 432 2.14 -17.50 12.00
C MET A 432 1.92 -17.35 13.51
N THR A 433 0.71 -16.99 13.94
CA THR A 433 0.32 -16.77 15.34
C THR A 433 -0.97 -17.54 15.69
N PRO A 434 -1.04 -18.85 15.42
CA PRO A 434 -2.24 -19.66 15.64
C PRO A 434 -2.72 -19.69 17.10
N GLU A 435 -1.90 -19.28 18.06
CA GLU A 435 -2.29 -19.09 19.46
C GLU A 435 -3.23 -17.91 19.70
N THR A 436 -3.23 -16.89 18.84
CA THR A 436 -4.10 -15.71 18.96
C THR A 436 -5.48 -15.95 18.37
N ARG A 437 -5.65 -17.06 17.65
CA ARG A 437 -6.91 -17.52 17.09
C ARG A 437 -8.01 -17.53 18.15
N ARG A 438 -9.19 -17.05 17.77
CA ARG A 438 -10.37 -17.05 18.64
C ARG A 438 -11.40 -18.01 18.07
N GLU A 439 -11.61 -19.12 18.75
CA GLU A 439 -12.66 -20.07 18.38
C GLU A 439 -14.02 -19.37 18.38
N PHE A 440 -14.84 -19.66 17.37
CA PHE A 440 -16.20 -19.15 17.20
C PHE A 440 -16.34 -17.64 16.90
N GLU A 441 -15.24 -16.90 16.69
CA GLU A 441 -15.32 -15.54 16.14
C GLU A 441 -15.37 -15.55 14.61
N GLU A 442 -16.25 -14.72 14.06
CA GLU A 442 -16.50 -14.62 12.62
C GLU A 442 -15.29 -14.03 11.86
N SER A 443 -14.42 -13.23 12.51
CA SER A 443 -13.25 -12.62 11.87
C SER A 443 -11.98 -12.95 12.66
N GLN A 444 -11.03 -13.63 12.01
CA GLN A 444 -9.76 -13.96 12.63
C GLN A 444 -8.87 -12.71 12.81
N PRO A 445 -7.98 -12.71 13.82
CA PRO A 445 -6.96 -11.67 13.96
C PRO A 445 -6.13 -11.53 12.67
N ARG A 446 -5.83 -10.28 12.29
CA ARG A 446 -5.00 -9.98 11.10
C ARG A 446 -3.52 -9.95 11.49
N ASP A 447 -2.98 -11.08 11.96
CA ASP A 447 -1.62 -11.20 12.52
C ASP A 447 -0.76 -12.32 11.91
N HIS A 448 -1.17 -12.86 10.76
CA HIS A 448 -0.48 -13.89 9.95
C HIS A 448 1.03 -13.66 9.67
N SER A 449 1.58 -12.48 9.95
CA SER A 449 2.98 -12.14 9.66
C SER A 449 3.96 -12.84 10.59
N LEU A 450 5.01 -13.43 10.02
CA LEU A 450 6.16 -13.91 10.79
C LEU A 450 6.94 -12.73 11.35
N GLN A 451 6.98 -12.61 12.68
CA GLN A 451 7.64 -11.50 13.36
C GLN A 451 9.18 -11.59 13.30
N MET A 452 9.87 -10.45 13.38
CA MET A 452 11.33 -10.41 13.43
C MET A 452 11.87 -11.25 14.59
N GLY A 453 12.87 -12.08 14.33
CA GLY A 453 13.47 -13.00 15.30
C GLY A 453 12.65 -14.26 15.61
N LYS A 454 11.37 -14.33 15.22
CA LYS A 454 10.55 -15.55 15.36
C LYS A 454 10.83 -16.51 14.20
N THR A 455 10.71 -17.80 14.49
CA THR A 455 11.07 -18.86 13.54
C THR A 455 9.85 -19.68 13.16
N PHE A 456 9.56 -19.74 11.86
CA PHE A 456 8.67 -20.75 11.29
C PHE A 456 9.44 -22.05 11.11
N HIS A 457 8.85 -23.19 11.50
CA HIS A 457 9.45 -24.51 11.32
C HIS A 457 8.49 -25.51 10.68
N ASP A 458 8.98 -26.25 9.67
CA ASP A 458 8.31 -27.42 9.09
C ASP A 458 9.14 -28.67 9.33
N SER A 459 8.73 -29.47 10.31
CA SER A 459 9.39 -30.72 10.72
C SER A 459 9.37 -31.79 9.63
N SER A 460 8.30 -31.85 8.82
CA SER A 460 8.16 -32.81 7.71
C SER A 460 9.20 -32.57 6.60
N ARG A 461 9.71 -31.34 6.51
CA ARG A 461 10.77 -30.96 5.58
C ARG A 461 12.09 -30.60 6.24
N ARG A 462 12.14 -30.64 7.57
CA ARG A 462 13.29 -30.20 8.37
C ARG A 462 13.78 -28.84 7.89
N VAL A 463 12.89 -27.87 7.77
CA VAL A 463 13.23 -26.52 7.29
C VAL A 463 12.71 -25.46 8.25
N SER A 464 13.54 -24.47 8.53
CA SER A 464 13.20 -23.30 9.33
C SER A 464 13.41 -22.01 8.56
N VAL A 465 12.57 -21.00 8.81
CA VAL A 465 12.67 -19.65 8.26
C VAL A 465 12.59 -18.64 9.40
N THR A 466 13.59 -17.77 9.50
CA THR A 466 13.68 -16.75 10.56
C THR A 466 14.05 -15.40 9.94
N PRO A 467 13.25 -14.33 10.12
CA PRO A 467 13.64 -12.98 9.75
C PRO A 467 14.68 -12.45 10.75
N VAL A 468 15.87 -12.11 10.27
CA VAL A 468 17.03 -11.83 11.15
C VAL A 468 17.57 -10.41 11.07
N ALA A 469 17.31 -9.72 9.96
CA ALA A 469 17.60 -8.29 9.84
C ALA A 469 16.61 -7.63 8.88
N ARG A 470 16.38 -6.34 9.05
CA ARG A 470 15.66 -5.54 8.06
C ARG A 470 16.35 -4.20 7.86
N GLY A 471 16.02 -3.54 6.75
CA GLY A 471 16.46 -2.19 6.52
C GLY A 471 15.90 -1.61 5.23
N GLY A 472 16.31 -0.38 4.93
CA GLY A 472 15.74 0.40 3.84
C GLY A 472 14.34 0.95 4.20
N ASP A 473 14.05 2.15 3.72
CA ASP A 473 12.80 2.83 3.99
C ASP A 473 11.83 2.66 2.81
N GLY A 474 10.73 1.94 3.05
CA GLY A 474 9.65 1.81 2.09
C GLY A 474 9.95 1.20 0.74
N ARG A 475 10.16 2.01 -0.31
CA ARG A 475 10.50 1.51 -1.65
C ARG A 475 11.83 0.76 -1.71
N LYS A 476 12.69 0.95 -0.70
CA LYS A 476 13.95 0.22 -0.49
C LYS A 476 13.85 -0.85 0.59
N LEU A 477 12.67 -1.09 1.17
CA LEU A 477 12.48 -2.04 2.26
C LEU A 477 12.96 -3.43 1.86
N TRP A 478 13.80 -4.01 2.71
CA TRP A 478 14.29 -5.38 2.61
C TRP A 478 14.34 -6.06 3.97
N VAL A 479 14.22 -7.38 3.95
CA VAL A 479 14.40 -8.27 5.11
C VAL A 479 15.38 -9.36 4.72
N ASP A 480 16.35 -9.64 5.57
CA ASP A 480 17.21 -10.82 5.48
C ASP A 480 16.53 -11.99 6.19
N LEU A 481 16.25 -13.05 5.43
CA LEU A 481 15.62 -14.28 5.90
C LEU A 481 16.68 -15.37 6.01
N ARG A 482 16.91 -15.86 7.23
CA ARG A 482 17.73 -17.04 7.49
C ARG A 482 16.87 -18.28 7.23
N VAL A 483 17.29 -19.09 6.27
CA VAL A 483 16.66 -20.38 5.96
C VAL A 483 17.63 -21.49 6.33
N ILE A 484 17.19 -22.46 7.13
CA ILE A 484 18.02 -23.57 7.60
C ILE A 484 17.35 -24.91 7.27
N TYR A 485 18.10 -25.85 6.73
CA TYR A 485 17.70 -27.26 6.62
C TYR A 485 18.31 -28.04 7.79
N GLY A 486 17.47 -28.58 8.67
CA GLY A 486 17.87 -29.25 9.91
C GLY A 486 16.67 -29.55 10.83
N SER A 487 16.87 -30.44 11.80
CA SER A 487 15.85 -30.80 12.80
C SER A 487 15.88 -29.84 13.99
N VAL A 488 14.71 -29.46 14.53
CA VAL A 488 14.60 -28.68 15.78
C VAL A 488 14.90 -29.52 17.02
N ALA A 489 14.72 -30.84 16.95
CA ALA A 489 14.92 -31.74 18.09
C ALA A 489 16.37 -31.78 18.61
N SER A 490 17.34 -31.25 17.85
CA SER A 490 18.75 -31.17 18.24
C SER A 490 19.23 -29.75 18.50
N ASN A 491 18.33 -28.75 18.53
CA ASN A 491 18.70 -27.35 18.64
C ASN A 491 18.72 -26.88 20.11
N ARG A 492 19.81 -26.29 20.55
CA ARG A 492 20.03 -25.75 21.89
C ARG A 492 20.09 -24.23 21.82
N THR A 493 19.45 -23.56 22.77
CA THR A 493 19.38 -22.10 22.77
C THR A 493 20.77 -21.46 22.90
N PRO A 494 21.02 -20.35 22.20
CA PRO A 494 22.29 -19.62 22.31
C PRO A 494 22.42 -18.91 23.67
N ASN A 495 23.59 -18.32 23.91
CA ASN A 495 23.77 -17.31 24.96
C ASN A 495 24.05 -15.93 24.35
N VAL A 496 23.73 -14.88 25.11
CA VAL A 496 24.05 -13.50 24.72
C VAL A 496 24.32 -12.64 25.95
N SER A 497 25.21 -11.66 25.79
CA SER A 497 25.55 -10.62 26.76
C SER A 497 25.86 -9.33 26.01
N ILE A 498 25.67 -8.19 26.68
CA ILE A 498 26.05 -6.86 26.16
C ILE A 498 27.47 -6.56 26.65
N ALA A 499 28.36 -6.16 25.74
CA ALA A 499 29.79 -6.01 26.00
C ALA A 499 30.11 -4.75 26.83
N GLY A 500 30.88 -4.93 27.91
CA GLY A 500 31.48 -3.85 28.71
C GLY A 500 30.53 -3.17 29.70
N PRO A 501 31.05 -2.30 30.59
CA PRO A 501 30.23 -1.38 31.36
C PRO A 501 29.62 -0.34 30.42
N LEU A 502 28.30 -0.13 30.51
CA LEU A 502 27.61 0.86 29.68
C LEU A 502 27.94 2.27 30.18
N PRO A 503 28.62 3.13 29.40
CA PRO A 503 28.76 4.53 29.75
C PRO A 503 27.37 5.21 29.70
N PRO A 504 27.15 6.29 30.49
CA PRO A 504 25.98 7.12 30.29
C PRO A 504 25.97 7.66 28.85
N ALA A 505 24.82 7.59 28.19
CA ALA A 505 24.64 8.22 26.90
C ALA A 505 24.41 9.72 27.10
N LYS A 506 25.08 10.56 26.33
CA LYS A 506 24.80 12.00 26.34
C LYS A 506 23.65 12.30 25.39
N LEU A 507 22.76 13.19 25.84
CA LEU A 507 21.65 13.67 25.03
C LEU A 507 22.15 14.23 23.69
N GLY A 508 21.63 13.72 22.57
CA GLY A 508 21.98 14.14 21.21
C GLY A 508 23.28 13.57 20.64
N GLU A 509 24.06 12.80 21.41
CA GLU A 509 25.30 12.18 20.95
C GLU A 509 25.12 10.68 20.63
N PRO A 510 25.66 10.17 19.50
CA PRO A 510 25.61 8.75 19.20
C PRO A 510 26.52 7.96 20.14
N PHE A 511 26.01 6.84 20.63
CA PHE A 511 26.77 5.82 21.35
C PHE A 511 26.67 4.49 20.62
N SER A 512 27.60 3.56 20.90
CA SER A 512 27.62 2.24 20.26
C SER A 512 27.57 1.13 21.31
N LEU A 513 26.82 0.08 21.01
CA LEU A 513 26.73 -1.13 21.82
C LEU A 513 27.16 -2.33 20.98
N ALA A 514 27.73 -3.34 21.65
CA ALA A 514 28.11 -4.59 21.03
C ALA A 514 27.57 -5.78 21.83
N ALA A 515 27.18 -6.83 21.12
CA ALA A 515 26.75 -8.10 21.70
C ALA A 515 27.88 -9.13 21.63
N ASN A 516 27.97 -9.93 22.68
CA ASN A 516 28.76 -11.16 22.72
C ASN A 516 27.80 -12.33 22.89
N GLY A 517 27.90 -13.34 22.03
CA GLY A 517 27.08 -14.53 22.15
C GLY A 517 27.73 -15.72 21.47
N ASN A 518 27.37 -16.91 21.92
CA ASN A 518 27.80 -18.19 21.39
C ASN A 518 26.61 -19.15 21.31
N ASP A 519 26.61 -19.98 20.28
CA ASP A 519 25.62 -21.02 20.10
C ASP A 519 26.24 -22.41 20.42
N PRO A 520 25.62 -23.25 21.27
CA PRO A 520 26.15 -24.58 21.59
C PRO A 520 26.26 -25.52 20.39
N ASP A 521 25.45 -25.32 19.35
CA ASP A 521 25.42 -26.11 18.11
C ASP A 521 26.24 -25.46 16.99
N ASN A 522 26.98 -24.39 17.31
CA ASN A 522 27.81 -23.62 16.40
C ASN A 522 27.01 -23.02 15.23
N ASP A 523 25.74 -22.71 15.47
CA ASP A 523 24.92 -21.96 14.53
C ASP A 523 25.32 -20.46 14.52
N ALA A 524 25.09 -19.81 13.37
CA ALA A 524 25.38 -18.39 13.23
C ALA A 524 24.34 -17.54 13.98
N LEU A 525 24.80 -16.60 14.80
CA LEU A 525 23.94 -15.70 15.57
C LEU A 525 23.63 -14.39 14.86
N PHE A 526 22.38 -13.96 14.99
CA PHE A 526 21.88 -12.67 14.52
C PHE A 526 21.32 -11.90 15.71
N TYR A 527 21.58 -10.59 15.78
CA TYR A 527 21.28 -9.77 16.95
C TYR A 527 20.27 -8.68 16.60
N ILE A 528 19.23 -8.56 17.43
CA ILE A 528 18.15 -7.59 17.33
C ILE A 528 18.18 -6.73 18.61
N TRP A 529 18.19 -5.42 18.45
CA TRP A 529 18.31 -4.46 19.55
C TRP A 529 17.08 -3.57 19.65
N ASP A 530 16.52 -3.48 20.86
CA ASP A 530 15.52 -2.49 21.26
C ASP A 530 16.16 -1.54 22.28
N PHE A 531 16.07 -0.22 22.07
CA PHE A 531 16.67 0.78 22.94
C PHE A 531 15.72 1.31 24.02
N GLY A 532 14.46 0.87 24.05
CA GLY A 532 13.50 1.20 25.10
C GLY A 532 12.96 2.64 25.05
N ASP A 533 13.41 3.47 24.11
CA ASP A 533 12.94 4.83 23.86
C ASP A 533 11.85 4.90 22.77
N GLY A 534 11.44 3.74 22.23
CA GLY A 534 10.47 3.64 21.15
C GLY A 534 11.03 3.89 19.75
N SER A 535 12.36 4.02 19.61
CA SER A 535 13.03 4.05 18.31
C SER A 535 12.90 2.73 17.55
N ASP A 536 13.19 2.75 16.24
CA ASP A 536 13.23 1.52 15.43
C ASP A 536 14.30 0.55 15.96
N VAL A 537 13.97 -0.74 16.01
CA VAL A 537 14.93 -1.77 16.38
C VAL A 537 16.15 -1.77 15.44
N ALA A 538 17.33 -2.00 15.99
CA ALA A 538 18.58 -2.09 15.25
C ALA A 538 19.05 -3.54 15.09
N TYR A 539 19.87 -3.80 14.07
CA TYR A 539 20.32 -5.15 13.72
C TYR A 539 21.83 -5.22 13.58
N GLY A 540 22.41 -6.30 14.07
CA GLY A 540 23.84 -6.59 13.95
C GLY A 540 24.55 -6.71 15.28
N LYS A 541 25.74 -7.31 15.24
CA LYS A 541 26.56 -7.56 16.44
C LYS A 541 26.98 -6.26 17.14
N THR A 542 27.18 -5.18 16.37
CA THR A 542 27.45 -3.85 16.88
C THR A 542 26.44 -2.89 16.26
N VAL A 543 25.82 -2.07 17.11
CA VAL A 543 24.79 -1.10 16.72
C VAL A 543 25.11 0.26 17.34
N SER A 544 24.58 1.33 16.76
CA SER A 544 24.64 2.67 17.33
C SER A 544 23.23 3.24 17.49
N ASN A 545 23.01 3.99 18.57
CA ASN A 545 21.80 4.77 18.79
C ASN A 545 22.15 6.16 19.33
N THR A 546 21.18 7.07 19.29
CA THR A 546 21.28 8.42 19.84
C THR A 546 20.00 8.73 20.59
N TYR A 547 20.09 8.98 21.91
CA TYR A 547 18.96 9.49 22.67
C TYR A 547 18.90 11.00 22.51
N PHE A 548 17.88 11.50 21.82
CA PHE A 548 17.70 12.93 21.63
C PHE A 548 16.89 13.61 22.75
N LEU A 549 16.28 12.83 23.66
CA LEU A 549 15.42 13.29 24.76
C LEU A 549 15.58 12.37 25.99
N GLY A 550 15.13 12.81 27.18
CA GLY A 550 15.12 12.00 28.40
C GLY A 550 16.35 12.14 29.30
N ALA A 551 16.97 13.33 29.36
CA ALA A 551 18.04 13.61 30.30
C ALA A 551 17.65 13.21 31.74
N GLY A 552 18.57 12.55 32.45
CA GLY A 552 18.32 12.01 33.79
C GLY A 552 17.53 10.70 33.82
N LEU A 553 16.86 10.30 32.73
CA LEU A 553 16.14 9.02 32.63
C LEU A 553 17.09 7.87 32.33
N THR A 554 16.61 6.66 32.60
CA THR A 554 17.30 5.41 32.28
C THR A 554 16.42 4.57 31.37
N PHE A 555 16.94 4.21 30.19
CA PHE A 555 16.24 3.38 29.22
C PHE A 555 16.71 1.93 29.30
N PRO A 556 15.78 0.95 29.29
CA PRO A 556 16.14 -0.45 29.19
C PRO A 556 16.50 -0.77 27.73
N VAL A 557 17.76 -1.17 27.51
CA VAL A 557 18.22 -1.68 26.23
C VAL A 557 18.20 -3.21 26.26
N THR A 558 17.59 -3.82 25.26
CA THR A 558 17.44 -5.27 25.13
C THR A 558 18.08 -5.75 23.84
N CYS A 559 19.00 -6.71 23.95
CA CYS A 559 19.61 -7.41 22.82
C CYS A 559 19.12 -8.86 22.78
N THR A 560 18.47 -9.26 21.70
CA THR A 560 18.07 -10.65 21.45
C THR A 560 18.97 -11.27 20.38
N ALA A 561 19.66 -12.36 20.73
CA ALA A 561 20.38 -13.20 19.79
C ALA A 561 19.48 -14.35 19.31
N VAL A 562 19.44 -14.61 18.01
CA VAL A 562 18.69 -15.71 17.38
C VAL A 562 19.60 -16.57 16.51
N ASP A 563 19.38 -17.89 16.54
CA ASP A 563 20.20 -18.90 15.82
C ASP A 563 19.65 -19.26 14.42
N GLY A 564 18.42 -18.87 14.11
CA GLY A 564 17.71 -19.19 12.87
C GLY A 564 17.10 -20.60 12.79
N ARG A 565 17.21 -21.41 13.85
CA ARG A 565 16.57 -22.72 14.03
C ARG A 565 15.44 -22.70 15.04
N GLY A 566 15.33 -21.62 15.82
CA GLY A 566 14.24 -21.40 16.78
C GLY A 566 14.75 -21.11 18.19
N GLY A 567 16.05 -21.25 18.45
CA GLY A 567 16.66 -20.83 19.70
C GLY A 567 16.92 -19.33 19.71
N SER A 568 16.65 -18.73 20.87
CA SER A 568 16.92 -17.33 21.12
C SER A 568 17.34 -17.12 22.56
N ALA A 569 18.18 -16.11 22.79
CA ALA A 569 18.50 -15.63 24.13
C ALA A 569 18.47 -14.10 24.15
N THR A 570 18.17 -13.53 25.31
CA THR A 570 18.06 -12.10 25.50
C THR A 570 18.96 -11.64 26.63
N ALA A 571 19.67 -10.53 26.42
CA ALA A 571 20.37 -9.79 27.45
C ALA A 571 19.78 -8.38 27.53
N SER A 572 19.60 -7.87 28.74
CA SER A 572 19.15 -6.50 28.97
C SER A 572 20.19 -5.75 29.78
N ALA A 573 20.28 -4.45 29.53
CA ALA A 573 21.11 -3.54 30.28
C ALA A 573 20.48 -2.14 30.28
N SER A 574 20.86 -1.30 31.22
CA SER A 574 20.26 0.02 31.41
C SER A 574 21.21 1.10 30.93
N VAL A 575 20.74 2.00 30.07
CA VAL A 575 21.50 3.19 29.65
C VAL A 575 20.89 4.42 30.28
N ARG A 576 21.65 5.06 31.18
CA ARG A 576 21.29 6.37 31.74
C ARG A 576 21.64 7.47 30.74
N VAL A 577 20.72 8.41 30.54
CA VAL A 577 20.96 9.57 29.69
C VAL A 577 21.39 10.75 30.55
N GLU A 578 22.53 11.36 30.23
CA GLU A 578 23.05 12.53 30.92
C GLU A 578 22.80 13.82 30.12
N GLY A 579 22.54 14.91 30.83
CA GLY A 579 22.13 16.22 30.31
C GLY A 579 21.26 16.98 31.32
N SER A 580 20.75 18.17 30.98
CA SER A 580 19.74 18.87 31.79
C SER A 580 18.38 18.89 31.09
N ASP A 581 17.31 18.85 31.90
CA ASP A 581 15.94 18.94 31.42
C ASP A 581 15.62 20.32 30.79
N ASP A 582 14.82 20.22 29.73
CA ASP A 582 14.50 21.22 28.71
C ASP A 582 13.55 22.34 29.23
N PRO A 583 13.78 23.64 28.92
CA PRO A 583 12.85 24.75 29.15
C PRO A 583 11.41 24.53 28.64
N VAL A 584 11.20 23.55 27.76
CA VAL A 584 9.90 23.14 27.20
C VAL A 584 9.00 22.40 28.22
N ASN A 585 9.52 22.02 29.40
CA ASN A 585 8.71 21.45 30.49
C ASN A 585 8.19 22.49 31.51
N SER A 586 8.57 23.76 31.38
CA SER A 586 8.13 24.86 32.24
C SER A 586 7.23 25.81 31.46
N TRP A 587 5.93 25.85 31.80
CA TRP A 587 4.95 26.70 31.13
C TRP A 587 4.39 27.76 32.07
N THR A 588 4.49 29.03 31.67
CA THR A 588 3.78 30.14 32.32
C THR A 588 2.43 30.28 31.66
N GLN A 589 1.35 30.21 32.45
CA GLN A 589 -0.02 30.34 31.97
C GLN A 589 -0.54 31.76 32.18
N SER A 590 -1.18 32.32 31.16
CA SER A 590 -1.95 33.57 31.24
C SER A 590 -3.21 33.48 30.36
N THR A 591 -4.09 34.47 30.47
CA THR A 591 -5.34 34.54 29.70
C THR A 591 -5.50 35.93 29.10
N LEU A 592 -5.83 36.02 27.81
CA LEU A 592 -6.19 37.27 27.16
C LEU A 592 -7.67 37.61 27.44
N PRO A 593 -7.96 38.76 28.08
CA PRO A 593 -9.33 39.13 28.42
C PRO A 593 -10.15 39.40 27.15
N ASP A 594 -11.47 39.20 27.24
CA ASP A 594 -12.44 39.49 26.17
C ASP A 594 -12.13 38.79 24.83
N THR A 595 -11.50 37.62 24.91
CA THR A 595 -11.23 36.75 23.75
C THR A 595 -11.95 35.42 23.88
N GLY A 596 -12.44 34.90 22.75
CA GLY A 596 -12.98 33.54 22.65
C GLY A 596 -11.88 32.50 22.48
N ASN A 597 -12.06 31.53 21.58
CA ASN A 597 -11.01 30.58 21.27
C ASN A 597 -9.97 31.23 20.37
N LEU A 598 -8.70 31.15 20.77
CA LEU A 598 -7.58 31.51 19.92
C LEU A 598 -7.23 30.32 19.03
N SER A 599 -7.19 30.53 17.72
CA SER A 599 -6.99 29.47 16.73
C SER A 599 -5.54 29.40 16.24
N PHE A 600 -4.80 30.51 16.28
CA PHE A 600 -3.41 30.54 15.83
C PHE A 600 -2.52 31.43 16.69
N VAL A 601 -1.22 31.18 16.57
CA VAL A 601 -0.14 32.09 16.95
C VAL A 601 0.91 32.05 15.84
N THR A 602 1.49 33.20 15.51
CA THR A 602 2.56 33.30 14.52
C THR A 602 3.66 34.21 15.04
N PHE A 603 4.86 34.07 14.49
CA PHE A 603 6.01 34.90 14.85
C PHE A 603 6.71 35.41 13.59
N GLY A 604 7.01 36.71 13.57
CA GLY A 604 7.80 37.33 12.51
C GLY A 604 8.11 38.79 12.83
N GLY A 605 9.20 39.32 12.25
CA GLY A 605 9.62 40.70 12.49
C GLY A 605 9.92 41.04 13.96
N GLY A 606 10.21 40.04 14.81
CA GLY A 606 10.44 40.23 16.24
C GLY A 606 9.18 40.24 17.11
N GLN A 607 8.01 39.96 16.54
CA GLN A 607 6.71 40.07 17.20
C GLN A 607 5.90 38.77 17.08
N PHE A 608 5.16 38.44 18.13
CA PHE A 608 4.09 37.45 18.11
C PHE A 608 2.75 38.09 17.79
N LEU A 609 1.93 37.39 17.00
CA LEU A 609 0.55 37.73 16.72
C LEU A 609 -0.33 36.50 17.00
N VAL A 610 -1.41 36.70 17.76
CA VAL A 610 -2.42 35.67 18.05
C VAL A 610 -3.79 36.14 17.61
N GLY A 611 -4.66 35.21 17.24
CA GLY A 611 -6.03 35.54 16.87
C GLY A 611 -6.99 34.36 16.86
N GLY A 612 -8.29 34.67 16.75
CA GLY A 612 -9.33 33.65 16.78
C GLY A 612 -10.75 34.17 16.64
N ASP A 613 -11.63 33.69 17.52
CA ASP A 613 -13.07 34.02 17.50
C ASP A 613 -13.33 35.53 17.55
N GLY A 614 -14.40 35.98 16.87
CA GLY A 614 -14.86 37.38 16.94
C GLY A 614 -13.93 38.40 16.27
N GLY A 615 -12.96 37.96 15.47
CA GLY A 615 -11.94 38.82 14.88
C GLY A 615 -10.92 39.32 15.89
N SER A 616 -10.85 38.71 17.08
CA SER A 616 -9.91 39.12 18.12
C SER A 616 -8.47 38.91 17.65
N LEU A 617 -7.64 39.94 17.86
CA LEU A 617 -6.21 39.92 17.58
C LEU A 617 -5.46 40.54 18.77
N ALA A 618 -4.32 39.96 19.11
CA ALA A 618 -3.40 40.52 20.08
C ALA A 618 -1.96 40.32 19.62
N ARG A 619 -1.09 41.25 20.02
CA ARG A 619 0.33 41.23 19.64
C ARG A 619 1.24 41.37 20.85
N ARG A 620 2.46 40.85 20.74
CA ARG A 620 3.49 40.99 21.76
C ARG A 620 4.88 41.01 21.14
N GLU A 621 5.71 41.96 21.54
CA GLU A 621 7.14 41.97 21.15
C GLU A 621 7.89 40.81 21.82
N ALA A 622 8.85 40.21 21.12
CA ALA A 622 9.63 39.07 21.64
C ALA A 622 10.35 39.35 22.97
N GLY A 623 10.69 40.62 23.23
CA GLY A 623 11.34 41.07 24.46
C GLY A 623 10.41 41.66 25.52
N SER A 624 9.11 41.73 25.26
CA SER A 624 8.10 42.19 26.23
C SER A 624 7.48 40.99 26.95
N ASP A 625 6.88 41.19 28.13
CA ASP A 625 6.04 40.19 28.81
C ASP A 625 4.54 40.54 28.76
N THR A 626 4.17 41.60 28.04
CA THR A 626 2.80 42.07 27.94
C THR A 626 2.21 41.88 26.54
N TRP A 627 0.97 41.43 26.50
CA TRP A 627 0.16 41.36 25.29
C TRP A 627 -0.66 42.65 25.12
N ALA A 628 -0.68 43.19 23.91
CA ALA A 628 -1.49 44.34 23.53
C ALA A 628 -2.64 43.89 22.62
N MET A 629 -3.89 44.15 23.03
CA MET A 629 -5.07 43.90 22.21
C MET A 629 -5.13 44.86 21.02
N ILE A 630 -5.51 44.34 19.86
CA ILE A 630 -5.82 45.14 18.67
C ILE A 630 -7.32 45.47 18.70
N GLY A 631 -7.65 46.74 18.90
CA GLY A 631 -9.03 47.18 19.14
C GLY A 631 -9.97 47.00 17.93
N ASP A 632 -9.50 47.35 16.73
CA ASP A 632 -10.23 47.12 15.48
C ASP A 632 -9.36 46.33 14.50
N SER A 633 -9.75 45.08 14.25
CA SER A 633 -9.14 44.19 13.27
C SER A 633 -9.79 44.29 11.89
N GLY A 634 -10.76 45.19 11.69
CA GLY A 634 -11.50 45.33 10.43
C GLY A 634 -12.49 44.20 10.15
N THR A 635 -12.68 43.25 11.09
CA THR A 635 -13.59 42.12 10.96
C THR A 635 -14.09 41.63 12.32
N LYS A 636 -15.22 40.91 12.32
CA LYS A 636 -15.72 40.14 13.46
C LYS A 636 -15.78 38.64 13.18
N GLN A 637 -15.27 38.21 12.03
CA GLN A 637 -15.22 36.80 11.63
C GLN A 637 -14.16 36.06 12.43
N ARG A 638 -14.36 34.75 12.61
CA ARG A 638 -13.34 33.88 13.21
C ARG A 638 -12.11 33.80 12.31
N LEU A 639 -10.94 33.97 12.91
CA LEU A 639 -9.64 33.87 12.27
C LEU A 639 -9.00 32.50 12.55
N PHE A 640 -8.33 31.92 11.56
CA PHE A 640 -7.74 30.59 11.60
C PHE A 640 -6.22 30.57 11.49
N GLY A 641 -5.62 31.55 10.79
CA GLY A 641 -4.18 31.63 10.59
C GLY A 641 -3.70 33.08 10.42
N GLY A 642 -2.39 33.28 10.48
CA GLY A 642 -1.80 34.60 10.35
C GLY A 642 -0.32 34.58 9.97
N ALA A 643 0.13 35.65 9.32
CA ALA A 643 1.50 35.79 8.83
C ALA A 643 2.04 37.21 9.05
N ILE A 644 3.36 37.29 9.24
CA ILE A 644 4.11 38.54 9.38
C ILE A 644 5.30 38.48 8.42
N GLY A 645 5.39 39.45 7.50
CA GLY A 645 6.47 39.52 6.52
C GLY A 645 6.43 40.83 5.72
N GLY A 646 7.60 41.34 5.30
CA GLY A 646 7.69 42.55 4.48
C GLY A 646 7.05 43.80 5.10
N GLY A 647 7.12 43.97 6.43
CA GLY A 647 6.46 45.06 7.16
C GLY A 647 4.93 44.93 7.27
N THR A 648 4.37 43.83 6.74
CA THR A 648 2.94 43.54 6.69
C THR A 648 2.57 42.46 7.69
N ARG A 649 1.43 42.64 8.35
CA ARG A 649 0.79 41.68 9.26
C ARG A 649 -0.59 41.38 8.73
N LEU A 650 -0.98 40.12 8.71
CA LEU A 650 -2.33 39.74 8.29
C LEU A 650 -2.85 38.52 9.04
N ALA A 651 -4.17 38.38 9.03
CA ALA A 651 -4.88 37.22 9.53
C ALA A 651 -5.99 36.82 8.55
N VAL A 652 -6.25 35.51 8.47
CA VAL A 652 -7.20 34.90 7.53
C VAL A 652 -8.28 34.13 8.28
N GLY A 653 -9.48 34.01 7.70
CA GLY A 653 -10.63 33.50 8.43
C GLY A 653 -11.84 33.08 7.59
N TRP A 654 -12.97 32.95 8.27
CA TRP A 654 -14.25 32.54 7.69
C TRP A 654 -14.70 33.46 6.54
N LEU A 655 -15.43 32.87 5.58
CA LEU A 655 -16.12 33.59 4.50
C LEU A 655 -15.18 34.50 3.66
N GLY A 656 -13.96 34.06 3.40
CA GLY A 656 -13.01 34.82 2.59
C GLY A 656 -12.40 36.00 3.34
N THR A 657 -12.42 35.99 4.68
CA THR A 657 -11.82 37.08 5.45
C THR A 657 -10.31 37.03 5.33
N VAL A 658 -9.73 38.12 4.84
CA VAL A 658 -8.31 38.43 5.01
C VAL A 658 -8.24 39.86 5.52
N THR A 659 -7.74 40.05 6.73
CA THR A 659 -7.50 41.38 7.30
C THR A 659 -6.00 41.66 7.38
N VAL A 660 -5.58 42.85 6.98
CA VAL A 660 -4.18 43.23 6.79
C VAL A 660 -3.88 44.59 7.39
N SER A 661 -2.70 44.70 8.01
CA SER A 661 -2.09 45.95 8.48
C SER A 661 -0.68 46.08 7.89
N LYS A 662 -0.40 47.22 7.25
CA LYS A 662 0.92 47.55 6.70
C LYS A 662 1.61 48.56 7.61
N ASN A 663 2.87 48.33 7.94
CA ASN A 663 3.72 49.25 8.72
C ASN A 663 3.05 49.77 10.00
N GLU A 664 2.34 48.91 10.73
CA GLU A 664 1.62 49.25 11.99
C GLU A 664 0.43 50.21 11.81
N GLY A 665 -0.02 50.41 10.58
CA GLY A 665 -1.25 51.14 10.29
C GLY A 665 -2.52 50.38 10.70
N ALA A 666 -3.67 51.03 10.50
CA ALA A 666 -4.98 50.44 10.77
C ALA A 666 -5.23 49.15 9.96
N TRP A 667 -5.93 48.19 10.58
CA TRP A 667 -6.33 46.94 9.94
C TRP A 667 -7.47 47.17 8.95
N ARG A 668 -7.39 46.51 7.80
CA ARG A 668 -8.40 46.63 6.73
C ARG A 668 -8.59 45.29 6.02
N LEU A 669 -9.79 45.05 5.50
CA LEU A 669 -10.05 43.87 4.67
C LEU A 669 -9.33 43.96 3.32
N ALA A 670 -8.71 42.85 2.92
CA ALA A 670 -8.07 42.71 1.62
C ALA A 670 -9.10 42.56 0.49
N LYS A 671 -8.66 42.82 -0.75
CA LYS A 671 -9.48 42.73 -1.96
C LYS A 671 -9.09 41.50 -2.79
N GLY A 672 -10.01 41.05 -3.64
CA GLY A 672 -9.77 39.91 -4.54
C GLY A 672 -9.76 38.56 -3.85
N VAL A 673 -10.37 38.46 -2.66
CA VAL A 673 -10.47 37.20 -1.91
C VAL A 673 -11.73 36.44 -2.32
N GLU A 674 -11.60 35.14 -2.58
CA GLU A 674 -12.75 34.27 -2.81
C GLU A 674 -13.58 34.09 -1.53
N LEU A 675 -14.90 33.98 -1.65
CA LEU A 675 -15.85 33.80 -0.53
C LEU A 675 -15.85 32.35 0.00
N VAL A 676 -14.68 31.86 0.40
CA VAL A 676 -14.46 30.53 1.00
C VAL A 676 -13.67 30.68 2.29
N ASN A 677 -13.74 29.70 3.19
CA ASN A 677 -12.89 29.74 4.39
C ASN A 677 -11.42 29.67 4.00
N ILE A 678 -10.64 30.63 4.48
CA ILE A 678 -9.18 30.63 4.34
C ILE A 678 -8.61 30.20 5.69
N GLU A 679 -7.94 29.06 5.71
CA GLU A 679 -7.57 28.37 6.95
C GLU A 679 -6.18 28.77 7.44
N ASP A 680 -5.26 29.02 6.52
CA ASP A 680 -3.89 29.35 6.88
C ASP A 680 -3.20 30.20 5.80
N VAL A 681 -2.13 30.86 6.21
CA VAL A 681 -1.33 31.76 5.38
C VAL A 681 0.11 31.82 5.87
N ILE A 682 1.05 31.79 4.92
CA ILE A 682 2.49 31.98 5.17
C ILE A 682 3.05 33.13 4.35
N HIS A 683 4.21 33.63 4.77
CA HIS A 683 5.06 34.51 3.96
C HIS A 683 6.36 33.77 3.61
N ASP A 684 6.66 33.59 2.32
CA ASP A 684 7.78 32.78 1.86
C ASP A 684 9.11 33.53 1.71
N GLY A 685 9.09 34.85 1.95
CA GLY A 685 10.23 35.75 1.76
C GLY A 685 9.93 36.82 0.70
N ASP A 686 9.13 36.47 -0.31
CA ASP A 686 8.78 37.36 -1.42
C ASP A 686 7.29 37.73 -1.41
N ARG A 687 6.42 36.82 -0.96
CA ARG A 687 4.96 36.99 -1.02
C ARG A 687 4.22 36.16 0.03
N PHE A 688 2.94 36.43 0.16
CA PHE A 688 1.98 35.67 0.94
C PHE A 688 1.30 34.57 0.11
N ILE A 689 1.08 33.43 0.75
CA ILE A 689 0.38 32.27 0.19
C ILE A 689 -0.63 31.79 1.21
N ALA A 690 -1.89 31.69 0.81
CA ALA A 690 -2.99 31.24 1.66
C ALA A 690 -3.66 30.00 1.10
N VAL A 691 -4.18 29.13 1.95
CA VAL A 691 -4.92 27.93 1.56
C VAL A 691 -6.28 27.86 2.26
N GLY A 692 -7.25 27.18 1.64
CA GLY A 692 -8.60 27.15 2.19
C GLY A 692 -9.52 26.07 1.65
N LYS A 693 -10.81 26.23 1.97
CA LYS A 693 -11.89 25.31 1.59
C LYS A 693 -12.04 25.20 0.08
N GLY A 694 -12.31 23.99 -0.41
CA GLY A 694 -12.46 23.71 -1.85
C GLY A 694 -11.13 23.63 -2.60
N GLY A 695 -10.01 23.43 -1.90
CA GLY A 695 -8.68 23.32 -2.49
C GLY A 695 -8.13 24.63 -3.03
N LYS A 696 -8.64 25.76 -2.54
CA LYS A 696 -8.28 27.09 -3.00
C LYS A 696 -6.94 27.53 -2.45
N VAL A 697 -6.13 28.13 -3.32
CA VAL A 697 -4.82 28.70 -2.98
C VAL A 697 -4.76 30.15 -3.44
N GLY A 698 -4.59 31.07 -2.51
CA GLY A 698 -4.45 32.49 -2.77
C GLY A 698 -2.98 32.93 -2.78
N LEU A 699 -2.62 33.84 -3.67
CA LEU A 699 -1.30 34.46 -3.75
C LEU A 699 -1.43 35.99 -3.63
N SER A 700 -0.53 36.62 -2.89
CA SER A 700 -0.45 38.09 -2.77
C SER A 700 0.95 38.56 -2.44
N VAL A 701 1.49 39.52 -3.19
CA VAL A 701 2.81 40.11 -2.91
C VAL A 701 2.78 41.04 -1.69
N ASP A 702 1.61 41.62 -1.38
CA ASP A 702 1.50 42.71 -0.41
C ASP A 702 0.46 42.47 0.70
N GLY A 703 -0.20 41.31 0.69
CA GLY A 703 -1.28 40.92 1.60
C GLY A 703 -2.60 41.67 1.39
N GLY A 704 -2.65 42.69 0.54
CA GLY A 704 -3.80 43.56 0.34
C GLY A 704 -4.64 43.22 -0.90
N THR A 705 -4.04 42.65 -1.93
CA THR A 705 -4.73 42.19 -3.14
C THR A 705 -4.37 40.74 -3.45
N TRP A 706 -5.38 39.90 -3.68
CA TRP A 706 -5.20 38.46 -3.82
C TRP A 706 -5.65 37.94 -5.19
N THR A 707 -4.99 36.87 -5.64
CA THR A 707 -5.38 36.07 -6.80
C THR A 707 -5.46 34.59 -6.41
N PHE A 708 -6.53 33.91 -6.77
CA PHE A 708 -6.79 32.53 -6.36
C PHE A 708 -6.64 31.52 -7.51
N HIS A 709 -6.17 30.33 -7.16
CA HIS A 709 -5.93 29.19 -8.03
C HIS A 709 -6.41 27.90 -7.38
N ASP A 710 -6.68 26.87 -8.20
CA ASP A 710 -7.01 25.53 -7.70
C ASP A 710 -5.74 24.70 -7.47
N SER A 711 -5.70 23.98 -6.36
CA SER A 711 -4.58 23.10 -5.99
C SER A 711 -4.59 21.74 -6.70
N GLY A 712 -5.56 21.49 -7.59
CA GLY A 712 -5.76 20.18 -8.23
C GLY A 712 -6.60 19.20 -7.39
N THR A 713 -7.04 19.58 -6.20
CA THR A 713 -8.00 18.85 -5.36
C THR A 713 -9.14 19.78 -4.95
N ALA A 714 -10.30 19.22 -4.63
CA ALA A 714 -11.43 19.95 -4.05
C ALA A 714 -11.51 19.81 -2.51
N ALA A 715 -10.54 19.12 -1.90
CA ALA A 715 -10.51 18.91 -0.45
C ALA A 715 -10.32 20.24 0.31
N TRP A 716 -10.76 20.26 1.56
CA TRP A 716 -10.55 21.41 2.44
C TRP A 716 -9.11 21.41 2.95
N LEU A 717 -8.28 22.31 2.43
CA LEU A 717 -6.90 22.52 2.88
C LEU A 717 -6.89 23.34 4.17
N LYS A 718 -6.10 22.91 5.13
CA LYS A 718 -6.11 23.37 6.53
C LYS A 718 -4.86 24.16 6.91
N HIS A 719 -3.69 23.81 6.36
CA HIS A 719 -2.44 24.47 6.68
C HIS A 719 -1.44 24.38 5.53
N VAL A 720 -0.52 25.35 5.43
CA VAL A 720 0.53 25.39 4.42
C VAL A 720 1.87 25.75 5.04
N THR A 721 2.96 25.16 4.52
CA THR A 721 4.32 25.51 4.92
C THR A 721 5.25 25.46 3.72
N ILE A 722 6.45 26.02 3.86
CA ILE A 722 7.52 25.94 2.87
C ILE A 722 8.81 25.43 3.54
N GLY A 723 9.50 24.52 2.86
CA GLY A 723 10.74 23.95 3.35
C GLY A 723 11.50 23.19 2.27
N GLY A 724 12.84 23.25 2.30
CA GLY A 724 13.66 22.57 1.29
C GLY A 724 13.31 22.96 -0.15
N GLY A 725 12.83 24.19 -0.38
CA GLY A 725 12.38 24.68 -1.69
C GLY A 725 11.01 24.15 -2.16
N THR A 726 10.24 23.49 -1.29
CA THR A 726 8.92 22.92 -1.62
C THR A 726 7.85 23.47 -0.68
N TYR A 727 6.74 23.92 -1.25
CA TYR A 727 5.51 24.19 -0.51
C TYR A 727 4.76 22.88 -0.29
N ALA A 728 4.22 22.70 0.92
CA ALA A 728 3.34 21.59 1.25
C ALA A 728 2.10 22.14 1.94
N ALA A 729 0.92 21.74 1.47
CA ALA A 729 -0.35 22.01 2.13
C ALA A 729 -1.08 20.71 2.45
N VAL A 730 -1.70 20.66 3.62
CA VAL A 730 -2.40 19.47 4.14
C VAL A 730 -3.85 19.78 4.43
N GLY A 731 -4.71 18.77 4.51
CA GLY A 731 -6.12 19.00 4.79
C GLY A 731 -6.96 17.76 5.08
N MET A 732 -8.27 17.95 4.94
CA MET A 732 -9.27 16.91 5.22
C MET A 732 -9.07 15.67 4.35
N ARG A 733 -9.54 14.52 4.84
CA ARG A 733 -9.41 13.20 4.18
C ARG A 733 -7.95 12.76 3.94
N GLY A 734 -7.02 13.23 4.76
CA GLY A 734 -5.59 12.93 4.63
C GLY A 734 -4.91 13.65 3.46
N THR A 735 -5.59 14.59 2.81
CA THR A 735 -5.11 15.24 1.59
C THR A 735 -3.79 15.96 1.83
N ILE A 736 -2.84 15.77 0.91
CA ILE A 736 -1.58 16.51 0.87
C ILE A 736 -1.33 16.95 -0.57
N VAL A 737 -1.04 18.23 -0.76
CA VAL A 737 -0.60 18.78 -2.05
C VAL A 737 0.74 19.47 -1.88
N THR A 738 1.58 19.45 -2.91
CA THR A 738 2.86 20.17 -2.91
C THR A 738 3.03 21.03 -4.15
N SER A 739 3.85 22.06 -4.04
CA SER A 739 4.24 22.91 -5.16
C SER A 739 5.71 23.32 -5.04
N THR A 740 6.36 23.62 -6.16
CA THR A 740 7.68 24.29 -6.19
C THR A 740 7.56 25.79 -6.40
N ASN A 741 6.36 26.31 -6.72
CA ASN A 741 6.17 27.70 -7.11
C ASN A 741 4.90 28.36 -6.55
N GLY A 742 4.18 27.69 -5.64
CA GLY A 742 2.97 28.17 -4.97
C GLY A 742 1.72 28.31 -5.83
N SER A 743 1.80 28.19 -7.16
CA SER A 743 0.67 28.40 -8.09
C SER A 743 0.21 27.12 -8.78
N LYS A 744 1.13 26.17 -9.00
CA LYS A 744 0.82 24.85 -9.58
C LYS A 744 1.10 23.77 -8.55
N TRP A 745 0.07 23.03 -8.19
CA TRP A 745 0.12 22.05 -7.11
C TRP A 745 -0.05 20.63 -7.65
N THR A 746 0.44 19.67 -6.90
CA THR A 746 0.34 18.25 -7.21
C THR A 746 -0.08 17.52 -5.96
N GLU A 747 -1.18 16.79 -6.04
CA GLU A 747 -1.64 15.91 -4.97
C GLU A 747 -0.67 14.75 -4.74
N ARG A 748 -0.48 14.39 -3.47
CA ARG A 748 0.47 13.39 -3.01
C ARG A 748 -0.24 12.25 -2.35
N ASN A 749 0.27 11.05 -2.58
CA ASN A 749 -0.19 9.86 -1.89
C ASN A 749 0.08 9.97 -0.38
N THR A 750 -0.93 9.61 0.40
CA THR A 750 -0.93 9.68 1.86
C THR A 750 -1.21 8.29 2.44
N PRO A 751 -0.58 7.89 3.55
CA PRO A 751 -0.84 6.59 4.19
C PRO A 751 -2.09 6.61 5.11
N THR A 752 -2.88 7.69 5.10
CA THR A 752 -4.03 7.87 6.00
C THR A 752 -5.18 8.58 5.28
N SER A 753 -6.40 8.29 5.72
CA SER A 753 -7.60 9.04 5.35
C SER A 753 -8.07 10.00 6.47
N ASN A 754 -7.37 10.05 7.60
CA ASN A 754 -7.68 10.98 8.69
C ASN A 754 -7.38 12.42 8.26
N GLY A 755 -8.23 13.38 8.67
CA GLY A 755 -7.97 14.80 8.40
C GLY A 755 -6.65 15.27 9.03
N LEU A 756 -5.86 16.01 8.25
CA LEU A 756 -4.64 16.66 8.69
C LEU A 756 -4.94 18.14 8.96
N GLU A 757 -4.53 18.63 10.13
CA GLU A 757 -4.79 20.00 10.58
C GLU A 757 -3.62 20.94 10.34
N SER A 758 -2.39 20.49 10.58
CA SER A 758 -1.20 21.36 10.49
C SER A 758 0.00 20.65 9.88
N VAL A 759 0.92 21.43 9.30
CA VAL A 759 2.18 20.96 8.74
C VAL A 759 3.30 21.95 9.00
N ALA A 760 4.45 21.46 9.47
CA ALA A 760 5.66 22.24 9.70
C ALA A 760 6.86 21.64 8.96
N PHE A 761 7.85 22.47 8.63
CA PHE A 761 9.15 22.02 8.15
C PHE A 761 10.26 22.39 9.13
N GLY A 762 11.12 21.42 9.44
CA GLY A 762 12.20 21.56 10.40
C GLY A 762 13.17 20.40 10.33
N ASN A 763 14.43 20.60 10.72
CA ASN A 763 15.45 19.55 10.70
C ASN A 763 15.49 18.73 9.38
N GLY A 764 15.29 19.41 8.23
CA GLY A 764 15.25 18.80 6.91
C GLY A 764 14.03 17.92 6.60
N ARG A 765 12.91 18.08 7.33
CA ARG A 765 11.73 17.22 7.23
C ARG A 765 10.43 18.01 7.38
N PHE A 766 9.42 17.64 6.60
CA PHE A 766 8.03 18.00 6.83
C PHE A 766 7.40 17.07 7.85
N VAL A 767 6.58 17.62 8.72
CA VAL A 767 5.77 16.90 9.70
C VAL A 767 4.35 17.40 9.61
N ALA A 768 3.39 16.52 9.41
CA ALA A 768 1.96 16.84 9.39
C ALA A 768 1.26 16.14 10.55
N VAL A 769 0.31 16.82 11.20
CA VAL A 769 -0.44 16.29 12.35
C VAL A 769 -1.95 16.44 12.12
N GLY A 770 -2.77 15.63 12.80
CA GLY A 770 -4.22 15.73 12.66
C GLY A 770 -5.03 14.77 13.53
N PHE A 771 -6.15 14.30 12.98
CA PHE A 771 -7.21 13.60 13.73
C PHE A 771 -6.70 12.28 14.30
N LYS A 772 -7.27 11.85 15.43
CA LYS A 772 -6.97 10.55 16.06
C LYS A 772 -5.48 10.35 16.36
N GLY A 773 -4.78 11.42 16.74
CA GLY A 773 -3.34 11.40 17.00
C GLY A 773 -2.48 11.12 15.78
N THR A 774 -2.99 11.38 14.56
CA THR A 774 -2.24 11.12 13.33
C THR A 774 -1.03 12.03 13.25
N ILE A 775 0.16 11.44 13.01
CA ILE A 775 1.37 12.18 12.66
C ILE A 775 1.99 11.53 11.43
N LEU A 776 2.31 12.34 10.43
CA LEU A 776 3.03 11.94 9.23
C LEU A 776 4.33 12.74 9.13
N HIS A 777 5.34 12.17 8.48
CA HIS A 777 6.57 12.88 8.19
C HIS A 777 7.10 12.59 6.79
N SER A 778 7.85 13.54 6.21
CA SER A 778 8.42 13.43 4.87
C SER A 778 9.73 14.21 4.73
N GLY A 779 10.80 13.58 4.21
CA GLY A 779 12.06 14.28 3.94
C GLY A 779 12.03 15.17 2.69
N ASN A 780 11.05 15.00 1.79
CA ASN A 780 11.01 15.67 0.49
C ASN A 780 9.63 16.19 0.09
N GLY A 781 8.64 16.12 0.98
CA GLY A 781 7.25 16.55 0.73
C GLY A 781 6.45 15.65 -0.22
N GLN A 782 7.09 14.70 -0.91
CA GLN A 782 6.43 13.84 -1.89
C GLN A 782 5.97 12.52 -1.28
N ARG A 783 6.77 11.97 -0.36
CA ARG A 783 6.51 10.68 0.27
C ARG A 783 6.32 10.82 1.76
N TRP A 784 5.14 10.45 2.24
CA TRP A 784 4.75 10.60 3.64
C TRP A 784 4.69 9.25 4.35
N ILE A 785 5.17 9.22 5.59
CA ILE A 785 5.27 8.02 6.43
C ILE A 785 4.62 8.33 7.78
N THR A 786 3.83 7.40 8.30
CA THR A 786 3.18 7.56 9.62
C THR A 786 4.19 7.40 10.76
N ALA A 787 4.14 8.30 11.74
CA ALA A 787 4.85 8.21 13.02
C ALA A 787 3.87 7.83 14.14
N LYS A 788 4.35 7.10 15.15
CA LYS A 788 3.57 6.80 16.36
C LYS A 788 3.57 8.04 17.27
N SER A 789 2.40 8.59 17.54
CA SER A 789 2.22 9.76 18.42
C SER A 789 2.10 9.41 19.91
N GLY A 790 1.74 8.16 20.23
CA GLY A 790 1.43 7.73 21.60
C GLY A 790 0.09 8.22 22.15
N THR A 791 -0.76 8.84 21.32
CA THR A 791 -2.07 9.37 21.73
C THR A 791 -3.13 9.14 20.66
N LYS A 792 -4.40 9.16 21.06
CA LYS A 792 -5.57 9.17 20.15
C LYS A 792 -6.23 10.54 20.07
N GLU A 793 -5.73 11.52 20.82
CA GLU A 793 -6.27 12.88 20.86
C GLU A 793 -6.08 13.60 19.52
N TRP A 794 -6.97 14.53 19.21
CA TRP A 794 -6.87 15.36 18.02
C TRP A 794 -5.70 16.35 18.17
N LEU A 795 -4.74 16.32 17.24
CA LEU A 795 -3.65 17.29 17.15
C LEU A 795 -4.05 18.45 16.24
N ASN A 796 -4.03 19.67 16.77
CA ASN A 796 -4.52 20.89 16.14
C ASN A 796 -3.42 21.66 15.41
N ASP A 797 -2.20 21.69 15.95
CA ASP A 797 -1.10 22.44 15.35
C ASP A 797 0.27 21.81 15.60
N VAL A 798 1.25 22.10 14.74
CA VAL A 798 2.65 21.68 14.88
C VAL A 798 3.58 22.80 14.40
N THR A 799 4.65 23.05 15.15
CA THR A 799 5.71 23.98 14.77
C THR A 799 7.09 23.36 14.93
N PHE A 800 8.12 23.98 14.36
CA PHE A 800 9.51 23.62 14.59
C PHE A 800 10.31 24.82 15.09
N GLY A 801 11.07 24.63 16.17
CA GLY A 801 11.85 25.67 16.81
C GLY A 801 12.76 25.11 17.89
N GLY A 802 13.82 25.83 18.24
CA GLY A 802 14.74 25.37 19.30
C GLY A 802 15.39 24.00 19.06
N GLY A 803 15.39 23.50 17.81
CA GLY A 803 15.90 22.17 17.46
C GLY A 803 14.87 21.03 17.52
N MET A 804 13.59 21.30 17.77
CA MET A 804 12.56 20.27 17.87
C MET A 804 11.22 20.69 17.25
N PHE A 805 10.43 19.69 16.89
CA PHE A 805 9.01 19.80 16.61
C PHE A 805 8.21 19.81 17.92
N VAL A 806 7.17 20.63 17.95
CA VAL A 806 6.18 20.69 19.03
C VAL A 806 4.79 20.62 18.41
N ALA A 807 4.02 19.60 18.79
CA ALA A 807 2.63 19.43 18.37
C ALA A 807 1.67 19.60 19.54
N VAL A 808 0.58 20.32 19.33
CA VAL A 808 -0.41 20.66 20.35
C VAL A 808 -1.80 20.21 19.92
N GLY A 809 -2.71 19.96 20.86
CA GLY A 809 -4.04 19.43 20.53
C GLY A 809 -5.09 19.50 21.62
N ALA A 810 -6.13 18.70 21.43
CA ALA A 810 -7.24 18.55 22.35
C ALA A 810 -6.78 18.04 23.73
N ASN A 811 -7.57 18.34 24.77
CA ASN A 811 -7.35 17.86 26.14
C ASN A 811 -5.94 18.17 26.69
N GLY A 812 -5.41 19.37 26.38
CA GLY A 812 -4.09 19.79 26.83
C GLY A 812 -2.92 19.03 26.22
N THR A 813 -3.15 18.24 25.15
CA THR A 813 -2.12 17.39 24.54
C THR A 813 -0.97 18.23 23.99
N LEU A 814 0.25 17.92 24.46
CA LEU A 814 1.50 18.47 23.96
C LEU A 814 2.47 17.31 23.69
N LEU A 815 2.99 17.25 22.47
CA LEU A 815 3.99 16.28 22.05
C LEU A 815 5.23 17.01 21.55
N THR A 816 6.41 16.48 21.86
CA THR A 816 7.69 16.99 21.35
C THR A 816 8.42 15.91 20.57
N SER A 817 9.12 16.30 19.51
CA SER A 817 9.96 15.39 18.72
C SER A 817 11.18 16.11 18.14
N PRO A 818 12.40 15.60 18.30
CA PRO A 818 13.60 16.23 17.73
C PRO A 818 13.69 16.06 16.21
N ASP A 819 13.04 15.02 15.67
CA ASP A 819 13.16 14.62 14.28
C ASP A 819 11.82 14.41 13.57
N GLY A 820 10.69 14.52 14.28
CA GLY A 820 9.36 14.30 13.73
C GLY A 820 8.98 12.82 13.55
N LYS A 821 9.84 11.88 13.95
CA LYS A 821 9.58 10.44 13.88
C LYS A 821 9.22 9.85 15.24
N VAL A 822 9.98 10.24 16.27
CA VAL A 822 9.77 9.76 17.65
C VAL A 822 9.16 10.88 18.47
N TRP A 823 7.98 10.63 19.03
CA TRP A 823 7.20 11.64 19.76
C TRP A 823 7.05 11.25 21.22
N MET A 824 7.21 12.26 22.09
CA MET A 824 6.98 12.12 23.52
C MET A 824 5.90 13.08 23.99
N ARG A 825 4.99 12.58 24.83
CA ARG A 825 3.99 13.40 25.51
C ARG A 825 4.64 14.20 26.62
N ARG A 826 4.30 15.49 26.69
CA ARG A 826 4.71 16.43 27.74
C ARG A 826 3.50 16.90 28.53
N SER A 827 3.75 17.43 29.74
CA SER A 827 2.73 18.09 30.54
C SER A 827 2.70 19.58 30.22
N THR A 828 1.49 20.10 30.02
CA THR A 828 1.21 21.54 29.82
C THR A 828 0.70 22.20 31.09
N GLY A 829 0.36 21.42 32.12
CA GLY A 829 -0.29 21.90 33.34
C GLY A 829 -1.78 22.19 33.20
N THR A 830 -2.40 21.91 32.04
CA THR A 830 -3.82 22.16 31.77
C THR A 830 -4.42 21.07 30.90
N GLU A 831 -5.72 20.82 31.02
CA GLU A 831 -6.49 19.93 30.14
C GLU A 831 -7.25 20.73 29.06
N THR A 832 -7.06 22.04 29.02
CA THR A 832 -7.72 22.90 28.04
C THR A 832 -7.21 22.61 26.63
N SER A 833 -8.10 22.59 25.63
CA SER A 833 -7.71 22.37 24.24
C SER A 833 -6.81 23.51 23.73
N LEU A 834 -5.69 23.11 23.12
CA LEU A 834 -4.66 23.99 22.59
C LEU A 834 -4.88 24.17 21.09
N GLY A 835 -4.92 25.41 20.61
CA GLY A 835 -5.31 25.79 19.25
C GLY A 835 -4.12 25.90 18.31
N GLY A 836 -3.13 26.73 18.65
CA GLY A 836 -1.96 27.00 17.82
C GLY A 836 -0.66 27.11 18.62
N VAL A 837 0.48 26.89 17.96
CA VAL A 837 1.82 26.96 18.56
C VAL A 837 2.84 27.61 17.62
N ALA A 838 3.67 28.51 18.15
CA ALA A 838 4.75 29.15 17.40
C ALA A 838 6.02 29.28 18.23
N PHE A 839 7.15 29.28 17.54
CA PHE A 839 8.45 29.53 18.15
C PHE A 839 9.01 30.90 17.73
N GLY A 840 9.44 31.68 18.71
CA GLY A 840 10.00 33.02 18.51
C GLY A 840 10.67 33.54 19.77
N GLY A 841 11.60 34.49 19.67
CA GLY A 841 12.28 35.05 20.87
C GLY A 841 13.00 34.02 21.76
N ARG A 842 13.32 32.84 21.20
CA ARG A 842 13.80 31.65 21.92
C ARG A 842 12.79 31.05 22.90
N ARG A 843 11.50 31.06 22.59
CA ARG A 843 10.46 30.36 23.38
C ARG A 843 9.33 29.88 22.49
N PHE A 844 8.59 28.90 22.99
CA PHE A 844 7.32 28.50 22.41
C PHE A 844 6.18 29.26 23.07
N ILE A 845 5.24 29.72 22.25
CA ILE A 845 3.97 30.28 22.67
C ILE A 845 2.87 29.35 22.15
N ILE A 846 1.95 28.96 23.02
CA ILE A 846 0.76 28.17 22.67
C ILE A 846 -0.47 29.02 22.98
N ALA A 847 -1.39 29.11 22.03
CA ALA A 847 -2.69 29.75 22.21
C ALA A 847 -3.80 28.70 22.22
N GLY A 848 -4.88 28.90 22.97
CA GLY A 848 -5.93 27.89 23.11
C GLY A 848 -7.33 28.44 23.42
N ARG A 849 -8.18 27.55 23.96
CA ARG A 849 -9.58 27.86 24.30
C ARG A 849 -9.67 29.00 25.33
N ALA A 850 -10.71 29.83 25.20
CA ALA A 850 -11.02 30.91 26.16
C ALA A 850 -9.83 31.84 26.48
N GLY A 851 -9.10 32.26 25.44
CA GLY A 851 -7.98 33.20 25.57
C GLY A 851 -6.71 32.64 26.21
N LEU A 852 -6.60 31.32 26.43
CA LEU A 852 -5.43 30.70 27.06
C LEU A 852 -4.14 31.01 26.26
N ILE A 853 -3.11 31.45 26.99
CA ILE A 853 -1.73 31.55 26.51
C ILE A 853 -0.80 30.75 27.44
N LEU A 854 -0.01 29.85 26.87
CA LEU A 854 1.09 29.18 27.56
C LEU A 854 2.42 29.61 26.95
N GLU A 855 3.38 29.96 27.79
CA GLU A 855 4.75 30.33 27.37
C GLU A 855 5.78 29.37 27.96
N SER A 856 6.64 28.81 27.12
CA SER A 856 7.78 28.04 27.63
C SER A 856 8.79 28.96 28.33
N GLY A 857 9.65 28.36 29.15
CA GLY A 857 10.90 29.02 29.55
C GLY A 857 11.72 29.46 28.32
N GLN A 858 12.61 30.43 28.49
CA GLN A 858 13.48 30.86 27.40
C GLN A 858 14.54 29.79 27.11
N LEU A 859 14.54 29.26 25.90
CA LEU A 859 15.50 28.28 25.42
C LEU A 859 16.89 28.90 25.28
N ALA A 860 17.91 28.06 25.47
CA ALA A 860 19.31 28.43 25.25
C ALA A 860 19.49 29.01 23.84
N ALA A 861 20.38 29.99 23.70
CA ALA A 861 20.75 30.46 22.38
C ALA A 861 21.38 29.28 21.61
N PRO A 862 21.10 29.14 20.30
CA PRO A 862 21.82 28.17 19.50
C PRO A 862 23.33 28.43 19.64
N PRO A 863 24.17 27.39 19.69
CA PRO A 863 25.61 27.57 19.68
C PRO A 863 25.98 28.45 18.48
N LYS A 864 26.89 29.40 18.70
CA LYS A 864 27.25 30.42 17.69
C LYS A 864 27.64 29.67 16.41
N PRO A 865 26.95 29.88 15.28
CA PRO A 865 27.22 29.11 14.08
C PRO A 865 28.68 29.33 13.66
N PRO A 866 29.39 28.27 13.26
CA PRO A 866 30.77 28.41 12.84
C PRO A 866 30.82 29.26 11.56
N THR A 867 31.85 30.08 11.42
CA THR A 867 32.09 30.79 10.17
C THR A 867 32.86 29.88 9.22
N LEU A 868 32.25 29.49 8.10
CA LEU A 868 32.94 28.82 6.99
C LEU A 868 33.35 29.86 5.96
N THR A 869 34.65 29.97 5.69
CA THR A 869 35.16 30.77 4.57
C THR A 869 35.91 29.87 3.60
N ALA A 870 35.77 30.15 2.30
CA ALA A 870 36.49 29.45 1.25
C ALA A 870 37.48 30.41 0.58
N ARG A 871 38.71 29.95 0.35
CA ARG A 871 39.74 30.64 -0.44
C ARG A 871 40.37 29.66 -1.42
N LEU A 872 40.90 30.12 -2.54
CA LEU A 872 41.65 29.24 -3.43
C LEU A 872 43.05 29.01 -2.87
N ALA A 873 43.44 27.75 -2.73
CA ALA A 873 44.83 27.34 -2.48
C ALA A 873 45.67 27.45 -3.75
N THR A 874 47.00 27.45 -3.59
CA THR A 874 47.96 27.30 -4.70
C THR A 874 47.63 26.03 -5.50
N GLY A 875 47.29 26.19 -6.78
CA GLY A 875 46.81 25.10 -7.64
C GLY A 875 45.30 25.10 -7.93
N GLY A 876 44.54 26.11 -7.46
CA GLY A 876 43.14 26.32 -7.84
C GLY A 876 42.12 25.48 -7.05
N LYS A 877 42.55 24.76 -6.01
CA LYS A 877 41.66 23.96 -5.15
C LYS A 877 41.04 24.79 -4.02
N PRO A 878 39.78 24.56 -3.63
CA PRO A 878 39.15 25.24 -2.50
C PRO A 878 39.79 24.85 -1.17
N ARG A 879 40.31 25.85 -0.45
CA ARG A 879 40.72 25.80 0.96
C ARG A 879 39.58 26.33 1.81
N LEU A 880 39.08 25.50 2.70
CA LEU A 880 37.99 25.82 3.61
C LEU A 880 38.58 26.10 5.00
N VAL A 881 38.18 27.24 5.58
CA VAL A 881 38.59 27.72 6.90
C VAL A 881 37.36 27.82 7.78
N ILE A 882 37.37 27.11 8.91
CA ILE A 882 36.27 27.06 9.86
C ILE A 882 36.67 27.75 11.16
N HIS A 883 35.87 28.73 11.55
CA HIS A 883 35.91 29.36 12.86
C HIS A 883 34.77 28.80 13.72
N GLY A 884 35.05 27.79 14.53
CA GLY A 884 34.07 27.14 15.41
C GLY A 884 34.44 27.23 16.88
N GLN A 885 33.54 26.79 17.76
CA GLN A 885 33.83 26.57 19.17
C GLN A 885 34.76 25.37 19.36
N GLU A 886 35.71 25.50 20.28
CA GLU A 886 36.62 24.43 20.68
C GLU A 886 35.85 23.22 21.22
N GLY A 887 36.18 22.03 20.74
CA GLY A 887 35.55 20.76 21.14
C GLY A 887 34.18 20.47 20.48
N GLN A 888 33.61 21.40 19.72
CA GLN A 888 32.35 21.19 19.00
C GLN A 888 32.61 20.45 17.68
N LEU A 889 31.89 19.35 17.44
CA LEU A 889 31.96 18.64 16.16
C LEU A 889 31.12 19.35 15.09
N TYR A 890 31.70 19.51 13.91
CA TYR A 890 31.08 20.12 12.73
C TYR A 890 31.10 19.15 11.56
N ARG A 891 29.97 19.05 10.86
CA ARG A 891 29.87 18.30 9.61
C ARG A 891 29.95 19.26 8.44
N ILE A 892 30.93 19.05 7.57
CA ILE A 892 31.07 19.81 6.33
C ILE A 892 30.43 19.01 5.23
N GLU A 893 29.53 19.64 4.52
CA GLU A 893 28.83 19.05 3.39
C GLU A 893 29.14 19.80 2.12
N ILE A 894 29.17 19.05 1.02
CA ILE A 894 29.38 19.55 -0.32
C ILE A 894 28.17 19.19 -1.19
N SER A 895 27.77 20.12 -2.04
CA SER A 895 26.74 19.92 -3.05
C SER A 895 27.17 20.50 -4.39
N ALA A 896 26.75 19.85 -5.47
CA ALA A 896 26.93 20.36 -6.83
C ALA A 896 25.73 21.19 -7.32
N ASP A 897 24.57 21.07 -6.66
CA ASP A 897 23.28 21.57 -7.15
C ASP A 897 22.42 22.25 -6.07
N LEU A 898 22.93 22.38 -4.84
CA LEU A 898 22.25 22.83 -3.62
C LEU A 898 21.08 21.94 -3.17
N GLN A 899 20.77 20.86 -3.87
CA GLN A 899 19.68 19.92 -3.53
C GLN A 899 20.21 18.68 -2.83
N GLU A 900 21.22 18.04 -3.42
CA GLU A 900 21.84 16.84 -2.87
C GLU A 900 23.14 17.20 -2.15
N TRP A 901 23.16 16.96 -0.84
CA TRP A 901 24.30 17.26 0.03
C TRP A 901 24.95 15.95 0.48
N ARG A 902 26.26 15.83 0.28
CA ARG A 902 27.05 14.71 0.82
C ARG A 902 28.03 15.22 1.86
N VAL A 903 28.31 14.39 2.85
CA VAL A 903 29.34 14.69 3.86
C VAL A 903 30.70 14.66 3.19
N LEU A 904 31.39 15.80 3.23
CA LEU A 904 32.77 15.92 2.79
C LEU A 904 33.73 15.52 3.92
N LYS A 905 33.50 16.05 5.13
CA LYS A 905 34.37 15.81 6.29
C LYS A 905 33.66 16.11 7.61
N LEU A 906 34.08 15.44 8.68
CA LEU A 906 33.77 15.81 10.06
C LEU A 906 35.00 16.48 10.66
N ILE A 907 34.82 17.62 11.33
CA ILE A 907 35.89 18.40 11.94
C ILE A 907 35.48 18.82 13.34
N GLU A 908 36.34 18.60 14.31
CA GLU A 908 36.21 19.18 15.65
C GLU A 908 36.78 20.60 15.64
N GLY A 909 36.02 21.57 16.15
CA GLY A 909 36.49 22.94 16.28
C GLY A 909 37.63 23.06 17.29
N GLY A 910 38.54 23.99 17.05
CA GLY A 910 39.66 24.28 17.96
C GLY A 910 39.69 25.75 18.37
N ALA A 911 40.52 26.06 19.38
CA ALA A 911 40.79 27.45 19.79
C ALA A 911 41.33 28.34 18.66
N LYS A 912 41.85 27.74 17.59
CA LYS A 912 42.28 28.39 16.35
C LYS A 912 41.47 27.87 15.16
N PRO A 913 41.32 28.66 14.07
CA PRO A 913 40.59 28.23 12.88
C PRO A 913 41.17 26.93 12.33
N VAL A 914 40.28 25.99 12.00
CA VAL A 914 40.66 24.71 11.39
C VAL A 914 40.57 24.82 9.88
N GLU A 915 41.60 24.37 9.20
CA GLU A 915 41.72 24.51 7.76
C GLU A 915 41.92 23.16 7.08
N PHE A 916 41.31 22.99 5.91
CA PHE A 916 41.61 21.87 5.02
C PHE A 916 41.35 22.24 3.56
N VAL A 917 41.97 21.48 2.65
CA VAL A 917 41.80 21.62 1.21
C VAL A 917 40.89 20.50 0.71
N ASP A 918 39.89 20.84 -0.11
CA ASP A 918 39.08 19.86 -0.81
C ASP A 918 39.86 19.34 -2.04
N GLU A 919 40.53 18.21 -1.86
CA GLU A 919 41.31 17.56 -2.91
C GLU A 919 40.44 17.00 -4.04
N SER A 920 39.14 16.82 -3.81
CA SER A 920 38.17 16.25 -4.77
C SER A 920 37.57 17.28 -5.73
N ALA A 921 37.79 18.57 -5.48
CA ALA A 921 37.34 19.64 -6.35
C ALA A 921 38.14 19.65 -7.67
N THR A 922 37.41 19.63 -8.78
CA THR A 922 37.94 19.76 -10.15
C THR A 922 37.59 21.13 -10.71
N THR A 923 38.37 21.64 -11.66
CA THR A 923 38.21 22.98 -12.25
C THR A 923 36.92 23.18 -13.04
N ASP A 924 36.17 22.11 -13.29
CA ASP A 924 35.13 22.07 -14.31
C ASP A 924 33.71 22.13 -13.71
N ARG A 925 33.59 22.23 -12.38
CA ARG A 925 32.30 22.25 -11.66
C ARG A 925 32.29 23.22 -10.49
N SER A 926 31.22 24.00 -10.39
CA SER A 926 30.90 24.80 -9.21
C SER A 926 30.47 23.88 -8.05
N HIS A 927 31.07 24.05 -6.88
CA HIS A 927 30.69 23.36 -5.65
C HIS A 927 30.21 24.35 -4.60
N PHE A 928 29.20 23.95 -3.84
CA PHE A 928 28.69 24.66 -2.67
C PHE A 928 29.12 23.91 -1.42
N TYR A 929 29.51 24.66 -0.40
CA TYR A 929 29.94 24.10 0.89
C TYR A 929 29.09 24.67 2.01
N ARG A 930 28.73 23.84 2.98
CA ARG A 930 28.09 24.29 4.22
C ARG A 930 28.64 23.54 5.43
N THR A 931 28.60 24.21 6.57
CA THR A 931 28.80 23.59 7.89
C THR A 931 27.45 23.31 8.51
N VAL A 932 27.27 22.09 9.01
CA VAL A 932 26.10 21.65 9.76
C VAL A 932 26.58 21.30 11.16
N THR A 933 26.02 21.96 12.16
CA THR A 933 26.16 21.56 13.56
C THR A 933 25.12 20.47 13.82
N PRO A 934 25.50 19.28 14.32
CA PRO A 934 24.55 18.23 14.68
C PRO A 934 23.43 18.70 15.60
#